data_AF-A0A378QL15-F1
#
_entry.id   AF-A0A378QL15-F1
#
_cell.length_a   1.000
_cell.length_b   1.000
_cell.length_c   1.000
_cell.angle_alpha   90.00
_cell.angle_beta   90.00
_cell.angle_gamma   90.00
#
_symmetry.space_group_name_H-M   'P 1'
#
loop_
_entity.id
_entity.type
_entity.pdbx_description
1 polymer ?
#
loop_
_entity_poly.entity_id
_entity_poly.type
_entity_poly.pdbx_seq_one_letter_code
_entity_poly.pdbx_strand_id
1 'polypeptide(L)'
;MQADSYSIRQVFDDEKQDLAIFYIKAQSCYFLKNQSIGVMVWIQILNKDFMMSQTNQSQEIINQHEQDAKDLTRILPASKKVYVQGSRADIRVPFREITLTDTPTGLAKDGFEKNEPILVYDTSGVYTDPSVHIDLNQGLPKLREAWIAERDDTDVLDGLTSDFGKARLNDIRTADIRFAHIAKPRRAKRGKNVTQMHYARQGIITPEMEYIAIRENGKQREGVDLRQHQGENFGASVREITPEFVRQEVAEGRAIIPCNINHPESEPMIIGRNFLVKINANIGNSALGSSIDEEVAKMTWATRWGADTIMDLSTGKNIHETREWIIRNSPVPIGTVPIYQALEKVSGVAEDLTWEIFKDTLIEQAEQGVDYFTIHAGVLLRYVPLTANRLTGIVSRGGSIMAQWCLAHHKENFIYEHFDEICEIAKAYDVAFSLGDGLRPGCIQDANDEAQFSELKTLGELTKRAWEHDVQVMIEGPGHVPMHMIKENMDMQLTHCHEAPFYTLGPLTTDIAPGYDHITSAIGAAMIGWYGTAMLCYVTPKEHLGLPNKKDVKDGIITYKIAAHAADLAKGHPLAQVRDNALSKARFEFRWEDQFNLALDPDTARAMHDETMPKEAHKSAHFCSMCGPKFCSMKITQNVREYARGMDEMKDKYKEGGSQLYRVV
;
A
#
# COMPACT_ATOMS: atom_id res chain seq x y z
N MET A 1 -44.20 -52.36 -7.22
CA MET A 1 -44.50 -53.59 -6.46
C MET A 1 -44.10 -54.77 -7.32
N GLN A 2 -43.31 -55.70 -6.74
CA GLN A 2 -42.92 -57.05 -7.20
C GLN A 2 -42.03 -57.10 -8.47
N ALA A 3 -40.72 -57.35 -8.34
CA ALA A 3 -40.00 -58.60 -8.04
C ALA A 3 -39.97 -59.57 -9.25
N ASP A 4 -38.78 -59.94 -9.73
CA ASP A 4 -38.37 -61.35 -9.88
C ASP A 4 -36.94 -61.52 -10.47
N SER A 5 -36.45 -62.72 -10.25
CA SER A 5 -35.07 -63.20 -10.09
C SER A 5 -34.42 -63.84 -11.33
N TYR A 6 -33.08 -63.77 -11.39
CA TYR A 6 -32.09 -64.82 -11.76
C TYR A 6 -32.24 -65.76 -13.01
N SER A 7 -31.18 -65.72 -13.86
CA SER A 7 -30.29 -66.84 -14.33
C SER A 7 -30.46 -67.56 -15.70
N ILE A 8 -29.35 -67.54 -16.49
CA ILE A 8 -28.61 -68.62 -17.22
C ILE A 8 -29.16 -69.24 -18.54
N ARG A 9 -28.32 -69.30 -19.60
CA ARG A 9 -27.94 -70.49 -20.46
C ARG A 9 -27.07 -70.12 -21.70
N GLN A 10 -25.83 -70.66 -21.82
CA GLN A 10 -25.32 -71.77 -22.70
C GLN A 10 -24.84 -71.34 -24.13
N VAL A 11 -23.54 -71.39 -24.46
CA VAL A 11 -22.69 -72.49 -25.03
C VAL A 11 -22.93 -72.77 -26.54
N PHE A 12 -21.90 -72.67 -27.40
CA PHE A 12 -21.41 -73.70 -28.34
C PHE A 12 -20.14 -73.28 -29.12
N ASP A 13 -19.38 -74.31 -29.52
CA ASP A 13 -17.97 -74.40 -29.91
C ASP A 13 -17.58 -74.06 -31.37
N ASP A 14 -16.27 -73.77 -31.50
CA ASP A 14 -15.24 -74.20 -32.46
C ASP A 14 -15.17 -73.83 -33.96
N GLU A 15 -13.92 -73.43 -34.29
CA GLU A 15 -13.10 -73.69 -35.48
C GLU A 15 -13.55 -73.17 -36.87
N LYS A 16 -12.86 -72.12 -37.33
CA LYS A 16 -12.01 -72.15 -38.54
C LYS A 16 -11.22 -70.85 -38.75
N GLN A 17 -9.94 -70.90 -38.37
CA GLN A 17 -8.87 -70.09 -38.95
C GLN A 17 -8.57 -70.54 -40.39
N ASP A 18 -7.86 -69.69 -41.13
CA ASP A 18 -7.25 -69.90 -42.46
C ASP A 18 -8.13 -69.73 -43.70
N LEU A 19 -8.32 -68.46 -44.13
CA LEU A 19 -8.20 -68.00 -45.54
C LEU A 19 -8.61 -66.52 -45.67
N ALA A 20 -7.68 -65.60 -45.41
CA ALA A 20 -7.54 -64.30 -46.12
C ALA A 20 -6.34 -63.47 -45.59
N ILE A 21 -5.30 -64.13 -45.10
CA ILE A 21 -3.98 -63.57 -44.75
C ILE A 21 -3.21 -63.03 -45.98
N PHE A 22 -3.82 -63.02 -47.17
CA PHE A 22 -3.16 -62.59 -48.42
C PHE A 22 -3.46 -61.14 -48.86
N TYR A 23 -4.44 -60.43 -48.28
CA TYR A 23 -4.75 -59.05 -48.68
C TYR A 23 -4.08 -57.97 -47.80
N ILE A 24 -3.55 -58.33 -46.63
CA ILE A 24 -2.99 -57.37 -45.66
C ILE A 24 -1.48 -57.14 -45.86
N LYS A 25 -0.76 -58.05 -46.54
CA LYS A 25 0.71 -57.93 -46.68
C LYS A 25 1.22 -57.00 -47.80
N ALA A 26 0.36 -56.51 -48.70
CA ALA A 26 0.78 -55.62 -49.78
C ALA A 26 0.52 -54.11 -49.52
N GLN A 27 -0.36 -53.76 -48.57
CA GLN A 27 -0.65 -52.35 -48.23
C GLN A 27 0.17 -51.81 -47.03
N SER A 28 0.69 -52.68 -46.16
CA SER A 28 1.44 -52.26 -44.97
C SER A 28 2.86 -51.73 -45.27
N CYS A 29 3.48 -52.09 -46.40
CA CYS A 29 4.84 -51.60 -46.73
C CYS A 29 4.87 -50.17 -47.30
N TYR A 30 3.74 -49.61 -47.76
CA TYR A 30 3.69 -48.22 -48.24
C TYR A 30 3.20 -47.23 -47.17
N PHE A 31 2.46 -47.72 -46.17
CA PHE A 31 1.93 -46.89 -45.07
C PHE A 31 2.94 -46.66 -43.93
N LEU A 32 3.82 -47.64 -43.66
CA LEU A 32 4.79 -47.55 -42.57
C LEU A 32 6.00 -46.66 -42.84
N LYS A 33 6.27 -46.26 -44.10
CA LYS A 33 7.36 -45.30 -44.41
C LYS A 33 6.93 -43.83 -44.29
N ASN A 34 5.65 -43.51 -44.44
CA ASN A 34 5.15 -42.14 -44.36
C ASN A 34 4.68 -41.72 -42.95
N GLN A 35 4.31 -42.68 -42.08
CA GLN A 35 3.98 -42.35 -40.68
C GLN A 35 5.22 -42.09 -39.81
N SER A 36 6.37 -42.70 -40.09
CA SER A 36 7.61 -42.43 -39.33
C SER A 36 8.13 -41.00 -39.54
N ILE A 37 7.96 -40.45 -40.75
CA ILE A 37 8.33 -39.06 -41.06
C ILE A 37 7.31 -38.10 -40.45
N GLY A 38 6.01 -38.40 -40.54
CA GLY A 38 4.96 -37.57 -39.93
C GLY A 38 5.07 -37.50 -38.40
N VAL A 39 5.37 -38.60 -37.72
CA VAL A 39 5.54 -38.65 -36.26
C VAL A 39 6.85 -38.00 -35.82
N MET A 40 7.97 -38.16 -36.56
CA MET A 40 9.21 -37.44 -36.27
C MET A 40 9.06 -35.92 -36.48
N VAL A 41 8.35 -35.50 -37.52
CA VAL A 41 8.09 -34.07 -37.79
C VAL A 41 7.15 -33.48 -36.73
N TRP A 42 6.12 -34.22 -36.29
CA TRP A 42 5.24 -33.78 -35.20
C TRP A 42 5.95 -33.71 -33.83
N ILE A 43 6.82 -34.68 -33.51
CA ILE A 43 7.64 -34.63 -32.29
C ILE A 43 8.67 -33.50 -32.36
N GLN A 44 9.25 -33.23 -33.53
CA GLN A 44 10.16 -32.10 -33.73
C GLN A 44 9.43 -30.76 -33.64
N ILE A 45 8.21 -30.63 -34.16
CA ILE A 45 7.38 -29.42 -34.05
C ILE A 45 6.96 -29.21 -32.60
N LEU A 46 6.46 -30.25 -31.90
CA LEU A 46 6.11 -30.15 -30.47
C LEU A 46 7.32 -29.84 -29.59
N ASN A 47 8.49 -30.42 -29.85
CA ASN A 47 9.71 -30.07 -29.14
C ASN A 47 10.19 -28.66 -29.48
N LYS A 48 10.00 -28.19 -30.72
CA LYS A 48 10.39 -26.84 -31.13
C LYS A 48 9.44 -25.79 -30.56
N ASP A 49 8.14 -26.06 -30.50
CA ASP A 49 7.13 -25.20 -29.89
C ASP A 49 7.29 -25.17 -28.36
N PHE A 50 7.60 -26.31 -27.72
CA PHE A 50 7.92 -26.39 -26.30
C PHE A 50 9.23 -25.68 -25.96
N MET A 51 10.29 -25.86 -26.77
CA MET A 51 11.53 -25.13 -26.60
C MET A 51 11.36 -23.63 -26.89
N MET A 52 10.61 -23.24 -27.92
CA MET A 52 10.30 -21.82 -28.20
C MET A 52 9.44 -21.20 -27.09
N SER A 53 8.50 -21.94 -26.48
CA SER A 53 7.74 -21.44 -25.33
C SER A 53 8.63 -21.26 -24.10
N GLN A 54 9.53 -22.21 -23.81
CA GLN A 54 10.49 -22.05 -22.72
C GLN A 54 11.50 -20.93 -22.98
N THR A 55 11.93 -20.74 -24.24
CA THR A 55 12.85 -19.67 -24.63
C THR A 55 12.16 -18.31 -24.55
N ASN A 56 10.90 -18.21 -24.99
CA ASN A 56 10.09 -16.99 -24.86
C ASN A 56 9.80 -16.65 -23.40
N GLN A 57 9.44 -17.64 -22.57
CA GLN A 57 9.22 -17.44 -21.15
C GLN A 57 10.52 -17.01 -20.43
N SER A 58 11.66 -17.60 -20.79
CA SER A 58 12.96 -17.19 -20.27
C SER A 58 13.34 -15.76 -20.70
N GLN A 59 13.05 -15.40 -21.95
CA GLN A 59 13.31 -14.04 -22.47
C GLN A 59 12.38 -13.00 -21.82
N GLU A 60 11.11 -13.34 -21.59
CA GLU A 60 10.15 -12.50 -20.87
C GLU A 60 10.60 -12.27 -19.42
N ILE A 61 11.07 -13.32 -18.72
CA ILE A 61 11.64 -13.20 -17.37
C ILE A 61 12.86 -12.29 -17.36
N ILE A 62 13.81 -12.48 -18.28
CA ILE A 62 15.00 -11.63 -18.40
C ILE A 62 14.62 -10.16 -18.65
N ASN A 63 13.70 -9.91 -19.58
CA ASN A 63 13.23 -8.56 -19.89
C ASN A 63 12.54 -7.91 -18.68
N GLN A 64 11.77 -8.68 -17.91
CA GLN A 64 11.13 -8.21 -16.68
C GLN A 64 12.16 -7.83 -15.62
N HIS A 65 13.19 -8.66 -15.39
CA HIS A 65 14.27 -8.33 -14.45
C HIS A 65 15.06 -7.08 -14.88
N GLU A 66 15.35 -6.92 -16.18
CA GLU A 66 16.00 -5.71 -16.68
C GLU A 66 15.14 -4.45 -16.50
N GLN A 67 13.83 -4.56 -16.72
CA GLN A 67 12.89 -3.46 -16.51
C GLN A 67 12.77 -3.11 -15.02
N ASP A 68 12.72 -4.13 -14.16
CA ASP A 68 12.68 -3.97 -12.71
C ASP A 68 13.93 -3.27 -12.18
N ALA A 69 15.11 -3.65 -12.68
CA ALA A 69 16.36 -3.00 -12.36
C ALA A 69 16.38 -1.53 -12.80
N LYS A 70 15.80 -1.21 -13.97
CA LYS A 70 15.66 0.19 -14.44
C LYS A 70 14.69 0.99 -13.59
N ASP A 71 13.56 0.39 -13.23
CA ASP A 71 12.50 1.06 -12.48
C ASP A 71 12.86 1.27 -11.01
N LEU A 72 13.74 0.42 -10.45
CA LEU A 72 14.22 0.48 -9.07
C LEU A 72 14.71 1.88 -8.68
N THR A 73 15.56 2.50 -9.52
CA THR A 73 16.17 3.81 -9.23
C THR A 73 15.72 4.93 -10.16
N ARG A 74 14.66 4.72 -10.94
CA ARG A 74 14.20 5.69 -11.95
C ARG A 74 13.71 6.97 -11.28
N ILE A 75 14.23 8.13 -11.63
CA ILE A 75 13.69 9.40 -11.07
C ILE A 75 12.44 9.80 -11.87
N LEU A 76 11.40 10.30 -11.18
CA LEU A 76 10.22 10.85 -11.86
C LEU A 76 10.58 12.12 -12.66
N PRO A 77 9.90 12.42 -13.79
CA PRO A 77 10.19 13.59 -14.60
C PRO A 77 10.19 14.91 -13.82
N ALA A 78 11.13 15.81 -14.18
CA ALA A 78 11.37 17.12 -13.56
C ALA A 78 11.46 17.11 -12.02
N SER A 79 11.74 15.94 -11.43
CA SER A 79 11.77 15.75 -9.99
C SER A 79 13.19 15.53 -9.51
N LYS A 80 13.47 15.93 -8.27
CA LYS A 80 14.70 15.59 -7.57
C LYS A 80 14.42 15.31 -6.09
N LYS A 81 15.11 14.33 -5.51
CA LYS A 81 15.11 14.12 -4.06
C LYS A 81 15.79 15.31 -3.39
N VAL A 82 15.15 15.87 -2.38
CA VAL A 82 15.72 16.92 -1.52
C VAL A 82 15.50 16.56 -0.06
N TYR A 83 16.36 17.08 0.80
CA TYR A 83 16.26 16.84 2.25
C TYR A 83 16.12 18.17 2.99
N VAL A 84 15.19 18.22 3.94
CA VAL A 84 15.10 19.30 4.92
C VAL A 84 15.79 18.83 6.19
N GLN A 85 16.84 19.55 6.58
CA GLN A 85 17.56 19.27 7.82
C GLN A 85 16.74 19.72 9.03
N GLY A 86 16.67 18.89 10.07
CA GLY A 86 16.14 19.25 11.38
C GLY A 86 17.16 19.97 12.27
N SER A 87 16.93 19.91 13.58
CA SER A 87 17.79 20.47 14.62
C SER A 87 19.19 19.86 14.63
N ARG A 88 19.32 18.61 14.16
CA ARG A 88 20.56 17.85 14.05
C ARG A 88 20.91 17.54 12.59
N ALA A 89 22.19 17.35 12.31
CA ALA A 89 22.70 17.08 10.96
C ALA A 89 22.28 15.70 10.40
N ASP A 90 21.99 14.75 11.28
CA ASP A 90 21.53 13.40 10.95
C ASP A 90 20.02 13.31 10.74
N ILE A 91 19.24 14.32 11.17
CA ILE A 91 17.81 14.45 10.86
C ILE A 91 17.67 15.09 9.48
N ARG A 92 17.57 14.25 8.44
CA ARG A 92 17.40 14.69 7.04
C ARG A 92 16.08 14.15 6.49
N VAL A 93 15.07 15.00 6.41
CA VAL A 93 13.70 14.61 6.06
C VAL A 93 13.49 14.72 4.55
N PRO A 94 13.14 13.63 3.85
CA PRO A 94 13.06 13.58 2.40
C PRO A 94 11.76 14.20 1.89
N PHE A 95 11.91 14.95 0.80
CA PHE A 95 10.83 15.41 -0.06
C PHE A 95 11.24 15.21 -1.52
N ARG A 96 10.25 15.25 -2.39
CA ARG A 96 10.49 15.37 -3.83
C ARG A 96 10.19 16.79 -4.26
N GLU A 97 11.17 17.47 -4.84
CA GLU A 97 10.97 18.78 -5.45
C GLU A 97 10.67 18.62 -6.94
N ILE A 98 9.56 19.19 -7.40
CA ILE A 98 9.14 19.21 -8.81
C ILE A 98 9.43 20.59 -9.37
N THR A 99 10.36 20.67 -10.33
CA THR A 99 10.72 21.93 -11.00
C THR A 99 9.65 22.29 -12.02
N LEU A 100 9.27 23.57 -12.06
CA LEU A 100 8.27 24.10 -12.99
C LEU A 100 8.93 25.08 -13.96
N THR A 101 8.40 25.14 -15.18
CA THR A 101 8.81 26.12 -16.19
C THR A 101 8.18 27.49 -15.93
N ASP A 102 8.86 28.55 -16.34
CA ASP A 102 8.33 29.91 -16.25
C ASP A 102 7.20 30.16 -17.25
N THR A 103 6.23 30.98 -16.86
CA THR A 103 5.11 31.36 -17.74
C THR A 103 5.50 32.59 -18.56
N PRO A 104 5.47 32.52 -19.91
CA PRO A 104 5.71 33.70 -20.74
C PRO A 104 4.58 34.73 -20.56
N THR A 105 4.91 35.97 -20.24
CA THR A 105 3.94 37.08 -20.22
C THR A 105 4.20 38.04 -21.39
N GLY A 106 3.17 38.38 -22.17
CA GLY A 106 3.33 39.16 -23.39
C GLY A 106 3.74 40.64 -23.20
N LEU A 107 4.50 41.16 -24.18
CA LEU A 107 4.90 42.55 -24.48
C LEU A 107 5.93 43.32 -23.62
N ALA A 108 6.42 42.80 -22.50
CA ALA A 108 7.65 43.34 -21.89
C ALA A 108 8.85 42.48 -22.33
N LYS A 109 9.92 43.11 -22.82
CA LYS A 109 11.11 42.45 -23.40
C LYS A 109 11.80 41.41 -22.49
N ASP A 110 11.43 41.32 -21.21
CA ASP A 110 11.98 40.39 -20.21
C ASP A 110 10.90 39.79 -19.26
N GLY A 111 9.61 39.79 -19.64
CA GLY A 111 8.51 39.42 -18.74
C GLY A 111 8.23 37.91 -18.65
N PHE A 112 8.90 37.20 -17.73
CA PHE A 112 8.51 35.84 -17.33
C PHE A 112 7.90 35.87 -15.94
N GLU A 113 6.75 35.20 -15.75
CA GLU A 113 6.24 34.91 -14.42
C GLU A 113 6.88 33.61 -13.94
N LYS A 114 7.73 33.73 -12.92
CA LYS A 114 8.45 32.60 -12.35
C LYS A 114 7.48 31.65 -11.63
N ASN A 115 7.63 30.34 -11.85
CA ASN A 115 6.91 29.33 -11.09
C ASN A 115 7.88 28.61 -10.16
N GLU A 116 7.72 28.79 -8.85
CA GLU A 116 8.60 28.16 -7.87
C GLU A 116 8.40 26.64 -7.85
N PRO A 117 9.48 25.86 -7.62
CA PRO A 117 9.38 24.41 -7.49
C PRO A 117 8.46 24.00 -6.33
N ILE A 118 7.69 22.93 -6.54
CA ILE A 118 6.75 22.40 -5.54
C ILE A 118 7.40 21.24 -4.80
N LEU A 119 7.40 21.30 -3.46
CA LEU A 119 7.82 20.17 -2.64
C LEU A 119 6.62 19.28 -2.34
N VAL A 120 6.77 17.98 -2.53
CA VAL A 120 5.74 16.98 -2.22
C VAL A 120 6.29 15.91 -1.29
N TYR A 121 5.40 15.35 -0.47
CA TYR A 121 5.71 14.19 0.38
C TYR A 121 6.21 13.03 -0.49
N ASP A 122 7.23 12.34 -0.02
CA ASP A 122 7.90 11.28 -0.77
C ASP A 122 8.21 10.08 0.13
N THR A 123 7.69 8.92 -0.25
CA THR A 123 7.86 7.64 0.45
C THR A 123 8.81 6.70 -0.28
N SER A 124 9.36 7.11 -1.44
CA SER A 124 10.24 6.26 -2.25
C SER A 124 11.60 5.96 -1.62
N GLY A 125 11.90 6.48 -0.42
CA GLY A 125 13.17 6.27 0.26
C GLY A 125 14.38 6.78 -0.53
N VAL A 126 15.55 6.20 -0.25
CA VAL A 126 16.79 6.51 -0.96
C VAL A 126 16.85 5.95 -2.39
N TYR A 127 15.88 5.14 -2.83
CA TYR A 127 15.85 4.59 -4.19
C TYR A 127 15.85 5.65 -5.29
N THR A 128 15.26 6.82 -5.01
CA THR A 128 15.22 7.95 -5.95
C THR A 128 16.26 9.03 -5.64
N ASP A 129 17.19 8.77 -4.72
CA ASP A 129 18.35 9.62 -4.46
C ASP A 129 19.54 9.16 -5.32
N PRO A 130 19.94 9.94 -6.35
CA PRO A 130 21.05 9.56 -7.23
C PRO A 130 22.42 9.59 -6.53
N SER A 131 22.51 10.12 -5.30
CA SER A 131 23.74 10.15 -4.52
C SER A 131 23.98 8.86 -3.70
N VAL A 132 22.97 7.98 -3.62
CA VAL A 132 23.05 6.72 -2.87
C VAL A 132 23.22 5.55 -3.83
N HIS A 133 24.22 4.70 -3.57
CA HIS A 133 24.36 3.44 -4.27
C HIS A 133 23.45 2.38 -3.64
N ILE A 134 22.54 1.82 -4.43
CA ILE A 134 21.57 0.80 -3.98
C ILE A 134 22.14 -0.59 -4.28
N ASP A 135 22.32 -1.39 -3.23
CA ASP A 135 22.61 -2.82 -3.31
C ASP A 135 21.60 -3.57 -2.44
N LEU A 136 20.66 -4.26 -3.08
CA LEU A 136 19.59 -4.98 -2.39
C LEU A 136 20.11 -6.10 -1.48
N ASN A 137 21.34 -6.60 -1.71
CA ASN A 137 21.96 -7.60 -0.85
C ASN A 137 22.50 -7.00 0.44
N GLN A 138 22.89 -5.72 0.44
CA GLN A 138 23.36 -5.01 1.64
C GLN A 138 22.22 -4.40 2.44
N GLY A 139 21.09 -4.11 1.79
CA GLY A 139 19.95 -3.42 2.39
C GLY A 139 20.15 -1.90 2.38
N LEU A 140 19.15 -1.18 2.90
CA LEU A 140 19.17 0.28 2.96
C LEU A 140 20.08 0.79 4.09
N PRO A 141 20.56 2.05 3.99
CA PRO A 141 21.24 2.71 5.11
C PRO A 141 20.36 2.74 6.36
N LYS A 142 20.96 2.39 7.51
CA LYS A 142 20.29 2.33 8.82
C LYS A 142 20.14 3.71 9.46
N LEU A 143 19.26 4.53 8.90
CA LEU A 143 18.99 5.92 9.29
C LEU A 143 18.85 6.11 10.81
N ARG A 144 18.11 5.24 11.51
CA ARG A 144 17.79 5.39 12.94
C ARG A 144 18.76 4.72 13.90
N GLU A 145 19.77 3.99 13.42
CA GLU A 145 20.64 3.16 14.27
C GLU A 145 21.34 3.97 15.38
N ALA A 146 21.83 5.16 15.04
CA ALA A 146 22.44 6.07 16.03
C ALA A 146 21.42 6.55 17.07
N TRP A 147 20.21 6.93 16.65
CA TRP A 147 19.16 7.43 17.54
C TRP A 147 18.69 6.38 18.55
N ILE A 148 18.65 5.12 18.13
CA ILE A 148 18.30 3.98 18.99
C ILE A 148 19.43 3.71 19.98
N ALA A 149 20.69 3.76 19.53
CA ALA A 149 21.84 3.53 20.40
C ALA A 149 22.01 4.63 21.46
N GLU A 150 21.78 5.90 21.10
CA GLU A 150 21.96 7.07 21.97
C GLU A 150 21.04 7.07 23.22
N ARG A 151 19.88 6.41 23.17
CA ARG A 151 18.94 6.34 24.30
C ARG A 151 19.38 5.43 25.43
N ASP A 152 20.33 4.53 25.15
CA ASP A 152 20.90 3.58 26.12
C ASP A 152 19.85 2.78 26.92
N ASP A 153 18.75 2.39 26.26
CA ASP A 153 17.65 1.62 26.85
C ASP A 153 17.40 0.28 26.16
N THR A 154 18.28 -0.10 25.22
CA THR A 154 18.28 -1.41 24.54
C THR A 154 19.60 -2.15 24.72
N ASP A 155 19.54 -3.48 24.75
CA ASP A 155 20.67 -4.41 24.69
C ASP A 155 20.70 -5.09 23.32
N VAL A 156 21.91 -5.35 22.80
CA VAL A 156 22.11 -6.19 21.61
C VAL A 156 22.15 -7.65 22.06
N LEU A 157 21.28 -8.49 21.51
CA LEU A 157 21.18 -9.91 21.83
C LEU A 157 22.34 -10.70 21.21
N ASP A 158 22.67 -11.87 21.78
CA ASP A 158 23.73 -12.73 21.22
C ASP A 158 23.38 -13.32 19.86
N GLY A 159 22.08 -13.52 19.60
CA GLY A 159 21.48 -14.00 18.37
C GLY A 159 19.95 -14.01 18.47
N LEU A 160 19.28 -14.65 17.51
CA LEU A 160 17.81 -14.80 17.51
C LEU A 160 17.35 -15.58 18.73
N THR A 161 16.28 -15.12 19.40
CA THR A 161 15.74 -15.80 20.58
C THR A 161 14.54 -16.70 20.26
N SER A 162 13.84 -16.44 19.15
CA SER A 162 12.81 -17.35 18.62
C SER A 162 13.41 -18.71 18.23
N ASP A 163 12.72 -19.78 18.56
CA ASP A 163 13.11 -21.14 18.21
C ASP A 163 12.95 -21.39 16.71
N PHE A 164 11.89 -20.87 16.09
CA PHE A 164 11.75 -20.93 14.64
C PHE A 164 12.83 -20.10 13.93
N GLY A 165 13.12 -18.89 14.40
CA GLY A 165 14.21 -18.06 13.87
C GLY A 165 15.56 -18.78 13.91
N LYS A 166 15.91 -19.42 15.04
CA LYS A 166 17.11 -20.27 15.15
C LYS A 166 17.07 -21.45 14.18
N ALA A 167 15.92 -22.10 14.02
CA ALA A 167 15.79 -23.23 13.10
C ALA A 167 16.02 -22.79 11.64
N ARG A 168 15.47 -21.65 11.22
CA ARG A 168 15.69 -21.08 9.88
C ARG A 168 17.13 -20.66 9.65
N LEU A 169 17.77 -20.03 10.65
CA LEU A 169 19.18 -19.67 10.59
C LEU A 169 20.11 -20.90 10.40
N ASN A 170 19.71 -22.07 10.90
CA ASN A 170 20.47 -23.31 10.77
C ASN A 170 20.03 -24.20 9.58
N ASP A 171 19.02 -23.79 8.80
CA ASP A 171 18.55 -24.56 7.65
C ASP A 171 19.48 -24.36 6.45
N ILE A 172 20.18 -25.44 6.07
CA ILE A 172 21.09 -25.45 4.92
C ILE A 172 20.33 -25.22 3.61
N ARG A 173 19.05 -25.63 3.53
CA ARG A 173 18.24 -25.51 2.30
C ARG A 173 17.89 -24.08 1.95
N THR A 174 17.96 -23.17 2.92
CA THR A 174 17.71 -21.74 2.71
C THR A 174 18.96 -20.89 2.75
N ALA A 175 20.15 -21.50 2.86
CA ALA A 175 21.42 -20.77 2.89
C ALA A 175 21.58 -19.81 1.70
N ASP A 176 21.22 -20.24 0.49
CA ASP A 176 21.42 -19.47 -0.74
C ASP A 176 20.40 -18.33 -0.93
N ILE A 177 19.26 -18.37 -0.19
CA ILE A 177 18.19 -17.37 -0.29
C ILE A 177 18.10 -16.47 0.95
N ARG A 178 18.93 -16.71 1.97
CA ARG A 178 18.96 -15.90 3.18
C ARG A 178 19.68 -14.59 2.93
N PHE A 179 19.15 -13.53 3.53
CA PHE A 179 19.82 -12.24 3.53
C PHE A 179 21.16 -12.33 4.29
N ALA A 180 22.24 -11.87 3.67
CA ALA A 180 23.60 -12.12 4.17
C ALA A 180 24.01 -11.22 5.34
N HIS A 181 23.46 -10.01 5.44
CA HIS A 181 23.95 -8.94 6.32
C HIS A 181 23.02 -8.67 7.51
N ILE A 182 22.57 -9.72 8.20
CA ILE A 182 21.66 -9.60 9.35
C ILE A 182 22.45 -9.14 10.59
N ALA A 183 22.06 -8.00 11.15
CA ALA A 183 22.59 -7.54 12.43
C ALA A 183 21.97 -8.33 13.59
N LYS A 184 22.71 -8.39 14.71
CA LYS A 184 22.16 -8.98 15.94
C LYS A 184 20.95 -8.15 16.41
N PRO A 185 19.81 -8.80 16.75
CA PRO A 185 18.63 -8.07 17.21
C PRO A 185 18.91 -7.28 18.47
N ARG A 186 18.23 -6.13 18.61
CA ARG A 186 18.13 -5.35 19.84
C ARG A 186 16.83 -5.68 20.56
N ARG A 187 16.85 -5.54 21.89
CA ARG A 187 15.68 -5.64 22.77
C ARG A 187 15.79 -4.60 23.86
N ALA A 188 14.67 -4.08 24.35
CA ALA A 188 14.65 -3.23 25.54
C ALA A 188 15.39 -3.88 26.72
N LYS A 189 16.19 -3.09 27.44
CA LYS A 189 16.80 -3.48 28.71
C LYS A 189 15.72 -3.91 29.69
N ARG A 190 16.05 -4.82 30.61
CA ARG A 190 15.09 -5.33 31.61
C ARG A 190 14.42 -4.17 32.37
N GLY A 191 13.09 -4.13 32.34
CA GLY A 191 12.29 -3.10 33.02
C GLY A 191 12.20 -1.76 32.29
N LYS A 192 12.74 -1.66 31.07
CA LYS A 192 12.56 -0.51 30.18
C LYS A 192 11.42 -0.76 29.19
N ASN A 193 10.87 0.34 28.69
CA ASN A 193 9.92 0.38 27.59
C ASN A 193 10.49 1.35 26.56
N VAL A 194 10.54 0.91 25.30
CA VAL A 194 11.20 1.64 24.21
C VAL A 194 10.21 2.23 23.23
N THR A 195 8.90 2.22 23.56
CA THR A 195 7.87 2.67 22.63
C THR A 195 7.85 4.19 22.49
N GLN A 196 7.46 4.68 21.32
CA GLN A 196 7.24 6.13 21.12
C GLN A 196 6.18 6.68 22.09
N MET A 197 5.13 5.90 22.40
CA MET A 197 4.12 6.27 23.39
C MET A 197 4.71 6.44 24.80
N HIS A 198 5.62 5.55 25.21
CA HIS A 198 6.28 5.66 26.50
C HIS A 198 7.11 6.94 26.61
N TYR A 199 7.95 7.23 25.61
CA TYR A 199 8.71 8.49 25.58
C TYR A 199 7.78 9.70 25.55
N ALA A 200 6.72 9.66 24.75
CA ALA A 200 5.75 10.74 24.64
C ALA A 200 5.10 11.06 25.98
N ARG A 201 4.65 10.04 26.72
CA ARG A 201 4.03 10.20 28.06
C ARG A 201 4.99 10.70 29.13
N GLN A 202 6.30 10.48 28.94
CA GLN A 202 7.35 11.08 29.79
C GLN A 202 7.68 12.53 29.42
N GLY A 203 7.04 13.10 28.40
CA GLY A 203 7.33 14.46 27.93
C GLY A 203 8.60 14.54 27.07
N ILE A 204 9.09 13.41 26.56
CA ILE A 204 10.30 13.34 25.73
C ILE A 204 9.91 13.49 24.25
N ILE A 205 10.55 14.42 23.56
CA ILE A 205 10.48 14.54 22.10
C ILE A 205 11.65 13.76 21.50
N THR A 206 11.33 12.75 20.71
CA THR A 206 12.31 11.86 20.09
C THR A 206 12.76 12.41 18.72
N PRO A 207 13.92 12.00 18.18
CA PRO A 207 14.31 12.34 16.80
C PRO A 207 13.25 11.94 15.76
N GLU A 208 12.52 10.83 15.97
CA GLU A 208 11.41 10.42 15.10
C GLU A 208 10.25 11.42 15.14
N MET A 209 9.89 11.92 16.33
CA MET A 209 8.83 12.94 16.47
C MET A 209 9.20 14.25 15.78
N GLU A 210 10.47 14.68 15.87
CA GLU A 210 10.95 15.85 15.14
C GLU A 210 10.96 15.61 13.62
N TYR A 211 11.46 14.45 13.19
CA TYR A 211 11.49 14.05 11.78
C TYR A 211 10.09 14.13 11.16
N ILE A 212 9.09 13.58 11.86
CA ILE A 212 7.69 13.61 11.46
C ILE A 212 7.15 15.03 11.38
N ALA A 213 7.41 15.87 12.37
CA ALA A 213 6.91 17.25 12.38
C ALA A 213 7.40 18.03 11.14
N ILE A 214 8.64 17.82 10.74
CA ILE A 214 9.18 18.40 9.50
C ILE A 214 8.47 17.78 8.28
N ARG A 215 8.30 16.45 8.26
CA ARG A 215 7.71 15.69 7.14
C ARG A 215 6.27 16.10 6.84
N GLU A 216 5.45 16.25 7.88
CA GLU A 216 4.02 16.59 7.78
C GLU A 216 3.77 18.05 7.40
N ASN A 217 4.70 18.96 7.71
CA ASN A 217 4.57 20.38 7.35
C ASN A 217 4.93 20.70 5.90
N GLY A 218 5.51 19.78 5.12
CA GLY A 218 5.69 19.96 3.66
C GLY A 218 6.30 21.30 3.23
N LYS A 219 7.37 21.76 3.89
CA LYS A 219 7.99 23.10 3.77
C LYS A 219 8.09 23.57 2.31
N GLN A 220 7.23 24.52 1.90
CA GLN A 220 7.25 25.09 0.54
C GLN A 220 8.31 26.18 0.38
N ARG A 221 8.68 26.47 -0.88
CA ARG A 221 9.55 27.59 -1.23
C ARG A 221 8.82 28.93 -1.04
N GLU A 222 9.57 29.99 -0.77
CA GLU A 222 9.04 31.35 -0.77
C GLU A 222 8.48 31.68 -2.18
N GLY A 223 7.27 32.24 -2.25
CA GLY A 223 6.60 32.58 -3.51
C GLY A 223 5.61 31.53 -4.04
N VAL A 224 5.54 30.34 -3.43
CA VAL A 224 4.51 29.34 -3.75
C VAL A 224 3.12 29.84 -3.30
N ASP A 225 2.09 29.59 -4.11
CA ASP A 225 0.70 29.95 -3.78
C ASP A 225 0.13 29.03 -2.68
N LEU A 226 0.03 29.58 -1.47
CA LEU A 226 -0.45 28.88 -0.28
C LEU A 226 -1.95 29.08 -0.01
N ARG A 227 -2.70 29.73 -0.92
CA ARG A 227 -4.14 29.92 -0.73
C ARG A 227 -4.85 28.58 -0.65
N GLN A 228 -5.62 28.36 0.41
CA GLN A 228 -6.38 27.15 0.59
C GLN A 228 -7.78 27.43 1.17
N HIS A 229 -8.71 26.52 0.91
CA HIS A 229 -10.00 26.48 1.58
C HIS A 229 -9.85 26.03 3.05
N GLN A 230 -10.80 26.43 3.90
CA GLN A 230 -10.80 26.06 5.31
C GLN A 230 -11.09 24.57 5.54
N GLY A 231 -11.91 23.94 4.68
CA GLY A 231 -12.38 22.56 4.85
C GLY A 231 -13.38 22.39 6.00
N GLU A 232 -13.78 21.14 6.21
CA GLU A 232 -14.58 20.64 7.35
C GLU A 232 -13.89 19.36 7.85
N ASN A 233 -13.47 19.35 9.11
CA ASN A 233 -12.64 18.27 9.66
C ASN A 233 -13.33 17.49 10.80
N PHE A 234 -14.59 17.78 11.05
CA PHE A 234 -15.46 17.15 12.04
C PHE A 234 -14.88 17.17 13.47
N GLY A 235 -14.21 18.27 13.83
CA GLY A 235 -13.62 18.47 15.17
C GLY A 235 -12.17 18.00 15.32
N ALA A 236 -11.49 17.65 14.23
CA ALA A 236 -10.06 17.36 14.25
C ALA A 236 -9.21 18.63 14.51
N SER A 237 -8.01 18.45 15.07
CA SER A 237 -7.06 19.53 15.39
C SER A 237 -6.03 19.75 14.28
N VAL A 238 -6.50 20.03 13.07
CA VAL A 238 -5.66 20.28 11.91
C VAL A 238 -4.98 21.66 12.03
N ARG A 239 -3.65 21.68 12.16
CA ARG A 239 -2.83 22.89 12.44
C ARG A 239 -1.39 22.70 11.96
N GLU A 240 -0.54 23.72 12.14
CA GLU A 240 0.91 23.56 11.98
C GLU A 240 1.45 22.48 12.93
N ILE A 241 2.25 21.57 12.40
CA ILE A 241 2.69 20.38 13.11
C ILE A 241 4.02 20.65 13.80
N THR A 242 4.04 20.80 15.13
CA THR A 242 5.30 20.91 15.89
C THR A 242 5.72 19.56 16.45
N PRO A 243 7.01 19.34 16.79
CA PRO A 243 7.43 18.12 17.47
C PRO A 243 6.69 17.88 18.80
N GLU A 244 6.32 18.95 19.50
CA GLU A 244 5.49 18.88 20.71
C GLU A 244 4.05 18.46 20.41
N PHE A 245 3.45 18.92 19.30
CA PHE A 245 2.14 18.45 18.88
C PHE A 245 2.17 16.96 18.52
N VAL A 246 3.19 16.51 17.80
CA VAL A 246 3.42 15.09 17.52
C VAL A 246 3.49 14.27 18.82
N ARG A 247 4.30 14.74 19.79
CA ARG A 247 4.41 14.10 21.10
C ARG A 247 3.07 14.02 21.83
N GLN A 248 2.28 15.10 21.84
CA GLN A 248 0.96 15.14 22.49
C GLN A 248 0.00 14.11 21.88
N GLU A 249 -0.11 14.09 20.55
CA GLU A 249 -0.99 13.14 19.85
C GLU A 249 -0.61 11.68 20.11
N VAL A 250 0.69 11.38 20.18
CA VAL A 250 1.20 10.04 20.52
C VAL A 250 0.98 9.69 21.99
N ALA A 251 1.20 10.64 22.91
CA ALA A 251 1.00 10.42 24.36
C ALA A 251 -0.48 10.14 24.70
N GLU A 252 -1.38 10.83 24.01
CA GLU A 252 -2.84 10.70 24.13
C GLU A 252 -3.40 9.50 23.35
N GLY A 253 -2.56 8.81 22.56
CA GLY A 253 -2.94 7.62 21.81
C GLY A 253 -3.75 7.89 20.54
N ARG A 254 -3.88 9.16 20.12
CA ARG A 254 -4.56 9.57 18.87
C ARG A 254 -3.69 9.49 17.62
N ALA A 255 -2.40 9.21 17.82
CA ALA A 255 -1.46 8.94 16.74
C ALA A 255 -0.44 7.88 17.15
N ILE A 256 0.11 7.18 16.16
CA ILE A 256 1.20 6.22 16.36
C ILE A 256 2.36 6.48 15.39
N ILE A 257 3.55 6.04 15.80
CA ILE A 257 4.79 6.08 15.04
C ILE A 257 5.34 4.64 14.99
N PRO A 258 4.94 3.83 14.00
CA PRO A 258 5.38 2.44 13.89
C PRO A 258 6.86 2.40 13.48
N CYS A 259 7.75 2.11 14.43
CA CYS A 259 9.20 2.32 14.30
C CYS A 259 10.00 1.32 15.14
N ASN A 260 9.81 0.03 14.90
CA ASN A 260 10.48 -1.04 15.66
C ASN A 260 12.00 -0.79 15.73
N ILE A 261 12.61 -0.98 16.91
CA ILE A 261 14.04 -0.76 17.15
C ILE A 261 14.96 -1.62 16.26
N ASN A 262 14.44 -2.69 15.66
CA ASN A 262 15.14 -3.58 14.73
C ASN A 262 14.88 -3.26 13.25
N HIS A 263 14.21 -2.14 12.95
CA HIS A 263 14.04 -1.65 11.58
C HIS A 263 14.67 -0.26 11.38
N PRO A 264 15.97 -0.08 11.66
CA PRO A 264 16.60 1.23 11.60
C PRO A 264 16.66 1.84 10.18
N GLU A 265 16.37 1.07 9.15
CA GLU A 265 16.25 1.51 7.76
C GLU A 265 15.01 2.39 7.50
N SER A 266 13.96 2.27 8.33
CA SER A 266 12.70 2.99 8.11
C SER A 266 12.82 4.49 8.35
N GLU A 267 12.27 5.27 7.42
CA GLU A 267 12.10 6.72 7.53
C GLU A 267 10.83 7.01 8.34
N PRO A 268 10.92 7.65 9.53
CA PRO A 268 9.77 7.85 10.41
C PRO A 268 8.57 8.53 9.73
N MET A 269 7.39 8.03 10.05
CA MET A 269 6.10 8.59 9.64
C MET A 269 5.10 8.42 10.79
N ILE A 270 4.02 9.20 10.76
CA ILE A 270 2.94 9.17 11.76
C ILE A 270 1.62 8.73 11.14
N ILE A 271 0.82 8.01 11.92
CA ILE A 271 -0.55 7.64 11.56
C ILE A 271 -1.48 8.22 12.62
N GLY A 272 -2.30 9.20 12.24
CA GLY A 272 -3.30 9.80 13.12
C GLY A 272 -4.23 10.75 12.37
N ARG A 273 -5.42 10.99 12.93
CA ARG A 273 -6.49 11.79 12.30
C ARG A 273 -6.08 13.23 11.99
N ASN A 274 -5.17 13.79 12.79
CA ASN A 274 -4.74 15.18 12.73
C ASN A 274 -3.57 15.44 11.75
N PHE A 275 -3.12 14.40 11.04
CA PHE A 275 -2.03 14.44 10.07
C PHE A 275 -2.53 14.15 8.66
N LEU A 276 -1.64 14.10 7.67
CA LEU A 276 -1.98 13.64 6.32
C LEU A 276 -2.54 12.21 6.36
N VAL A 277 -3.54 11.93 5.54
CA VAL A 277 -4.10 10.58 5.43
C VAL A 277 -3.06 9.66 4.77
N LYS A 278 -2.72 8.57 5.44
CA LYS A 278 -1.71 7.61 4.98
C LYS A 278 -2.36 6.48 4.19
N ILE A 279 -1.59 5.83 3.31
CA ILE A 279 -2.07 4.65 2.60
C ILE A 279 -1.14 3.46 2.82
N ASN A 280 -1.74 2.27 2.94
CA ASN A 280 -1.01 1.01 3.04
C ASN A 280 -1.12 0.21 1.73
N ALA A 281 -0.01 -0.41 1.31
CA ALA A 281 -0.01 -1.39 0.23
C ALA A 281 0.25 -2.81 0.77
N ASN A 282 -0.68 -3.73 0.48
CA ASN A 282 -0.48 -5.16 0.74
C ASN A 282 0.32 -5.80 -0.40
N ILE A 283 1.40 -6.48 -0.04
CA ILE A 283 2.16 -7.38 -0.90
C ILE A 283 2.20 -8.76 -0.26
N GLY A 284 2.89 -9.72 -0.87
CA GLY A 284 3.10 -11.03 -0.28
C GLY A 284 3.04 -12.15 -1.30
N ASN A 285 3.84 -13.18 -1.03
CA ASN A 285 3.84 -14.42 -1.76
C ASN A 285 2.61 -15.29 -1.41
N SER A 286 2.26 -16.23 -2.27
CA SER A 286 1.29 -17.27 -1.97
C SER A 286 1.84 -18.65 -2.29
N ALA A 287 1.18 -19.70 -1.80
CA ALA A 287 1.49 -21.08 -2.21
C ALA A 287 1.42 -21.32 -3.74
N LEU A 288 0.75 -20.43 -4.49
CA LEU A 288 0.54 -20.53 -5.92
C LEU A 288 1.53 -19.70 -6.76
N GLY A 289 2.36 -18.86 -6.15
CA GLY A 289 3.41 -18.13 -6.87
C GLY A 289 3.82 -16.78 -6.25
N SER A 290 5.00 -16.33 -6.72
CA SER A 290 5.83 -15.16 -6.38
C SER A 290 7.18 -15.55 -5.77
N SER A 291 8.22 -14.79 -6.07
CA SER A 291 9.61 -14.98 -5.61
C SER A 291 10.04 -13.85 -4.67
N ILE A 292 11.17 -14.01 -3.96
CA ILE A 292 11.72 -12.96 -3.09
C ILE A 292 11.98 -11.68 -3.90
N ASP A 293 12.60 -11.82 -5.07
CA ASP A 293 12.91 -10.69 -5.96
C ASP A 293 11.64 -9.96 -6.41
N GLU A 294 10.58 -10.70 -6.73
CA GLU A 294 9.28 -10.11 -7.10
C GLU A 294 8.65 -9.33 -5.94
N GLU A 295 8.72 -9.85 -4.71
CA GLU A 295 8.17 -9.15 -3.54
C GLU A 295 8.96 -7.88 -3.20
N VAL A 296 10.29 -7.92 -3.27
CA VAL A 296 11.13 -6.70 -3.12
C VAL A 296 10.83 -5.70 -4.25
N ALA A 297 10.64 -6.17 -5.48
CA ALA A 297 10.31 -5.31 -6.59
C ALA A 297 8.89 -4.72 -6.49
N LYS A 298 7.92 -5.44 -5.92
CA LYS A 298 6.58 -4.91 -5.61
C LYS A 298 6.64 -3.89 -4.48
N MET A 299 7.43 -4.14 -3.44
CA MET A 299 7.65 -3.22 -2.32
C MET A 299 8.21 -1.88 -2.81
N THR A 300 9.31 -1.91 -3.57
CA THR A 300 9.95 -0.70 -4.11
C THR A 300 9.06 0.02 -5.13
N TRP A 301 8.29 -0.74 -5.92
CA TRP A 301 7.28 -0.18 -6.82
C TRP A 301 6.14 0.51 -6.05
N ALA A 302 5.71 -0.06 -4.92
CA ALA A 302 4.64 0.50 -4.12
C ALA A 302 5.06 1.80 -3.44
N THR A 303 6.22 1.82 -2.78
CA THR A 303 6.75 3.02 -2.14
C THR A 303 7.03 4.14 -3.14
N ARG A 304 7.52 3.80 -4.34
CA ARG A 304 7.69 4.77 -5.45
C ARG A 304 6.41 5.56 -5.74
N TRP A 305 5.26 4.88 -5.79
CA TRP A 305 3.99 5.50 -6.17
C TRP A 305 3.23 6.12 -5.01
N GLY A 306 3.76 6.03 -3.79
CA GLY A 306 3.26 6.78 -2.63
C GLY A 306 2.73 5.92 -1.49
N ALA A 307 2.94 4.60 -1.48
CA ALA A 307 2.61 3.77 -0.32
C ALA A 307 3.36 4.29 0.91
N ASP A 308 2.63 4.60 1.99
CA ASP A 308 3.16 5.15 3.24
C ASP A 308 3.59 4.05 4.22
N THR A 309 2.95 2.87 4.12
CA THR A 309 3.33 1.62 4.79
C THR A 309 3.12 0.44 3.86
N ILE A 310 3.73 -0.70 4.18
CA ILE A 310 3.57 -1.95 3.44
C ILE A 310 3.24 -3.07 4.41
N MET A 311 2.30 -3.93 4.03
CA MET A 311 2.07 -5.18 4.75
C MET A 311 2.56 -6.37 3.94
N ASP A 312 3.42 -7.18 4.55
CA ASP A 312 3.77 -8.51 4.03
C ASP A 312 2.71 -9.51 4.48
N LEU A 313 1.83 -9.87 3.53
CA LEU A 313 0.77 -10.87 3.72
C LEU A 313 1.17 -12.24 3.16
N SER A 314 2.47 -12.50 3.02
CA SER A 314 2.99 -13.75 2.47
C SER A 314 2.43 -14.98 3.18
N THR A 315 2.02 -15.98 2.39
CA THR A 315 1.66 -17.32 2.84
C THR A 315 2.51 -18.38 2.15
N GLY A 316 2.53 -19.60 2.68
CA GLY A 316 3.32 -20.70 2.15
C GLY A 316 4.79 -20.72 2.58
N LYS A 317 5.69 -21.04 1.65
CA LYS A 317 7.10 -21.35 1.94
C LYS A 317 7.95 -20.09 2.07
N ASN A 318 9.01 -20.17 2.89
CA ASN A 318 10.06 -19.17 3.02
C ASN A 318 9.59 -17.76 3.42
N ILE A 319 8.46 -17.67 4.14
CA ILE A 319 7.92 -16.40 4.67
C ILE A 319 8.97 -15.62 5.46
N HIS A 320 9.74 -16.33 6.29
CA HIS A 320 10.81 -15.74 7.10
C HIS A 320 11.87 -15.03 6.26
N GLU A 321 12.38 -15.71 5.22
CA GLU A 321 13.42 -15.17 4.35
C GLU A 321 12.87 -14.02 3.51
N THR A 322 11.72 -14.19 2.85
CA THR A 322 11.08 -13.14 2.05
C THR A 322 10.91 -11.86 2.86
N ARG A 323 10.40 -11.97 4.09
CA ARG A 323 10.21 -10.82 4.98
C ARG A 323 11.52 -10.14 5.37
N GLU A 324 12.58 -10.90 5.61
CA GLU A 324 13.90 -10.33 5.92
C GLU A 324 14.37 -9.42 4.77
N TRP A 325 14.27 -9.91 3.52
CA TRP A 325 14.60 -9.12 2.34
C TRP A 325 13.74 -7.86 2.20
N ILE A 326 12.44 -7.96 2.49
CA ILE A 326 11.52 -6.81 2.46
C ILE A 326 11.92 -5.77 3.50
N ILE A 327 12.09 -6.15 4.77
CA ILE A 327 12.38 -5.20 5.86
C ILE A 327 13.72 -4.50 5.62
N ARG A 328 14.79 -5.26 5.32
CA ARG A 328 16.12 -4.67 5.10
C ARG A 328 16.17 -3.72 3.91
N ASN A 329 15.22 -3.83 2.98
CA ASN A 329 15.10 -2.99 1.80
C ASN A 329 13.95 -1.97 1.89
N SER A 330 13.23 -1.88 3.00
CA SER A 330 12.07 -0.99 3.10
C SER A 330 12.43 0.36 3.73
N PRO A 331 12.12 1.49 3.08
CA PRO A 331 12.23 2.80 3.70
C PRO A 331 10.97 3.17 4.51
N VAL A 332 9.90 2.35 4.44
CA VAL A 332 8.61 2.59 5.10
C VAL A 332 8.31 1.49 6.13
N PRO A 333 7.43 1.74 7.10
CA PRO A 333 7.03 0.73 8.08
C PRO A 333 6.46 -0.54 7.42
N ILE A 334 6.85 -1.70 7.96
CA ILE A 334 6.38 -3.02 7.55
C ILE A 334 5.41 -3.58 8.59
N GLY A 335 4.21 -3.92 8.14
CA GLY A 335 3.23 -4.66 8.93
C GLY A 335 3.12 -6.13 8.52
N THR A 336 2.60 -6.95 9.42
CA THR A 336 2.29 -8.36 9.14
C THR A 336 1.00 -8.78 9.84
N VAL A 337 0.51 -9.98 9.49
CA VAL A 337 -0.51 -10.69 10.25
C VAL A 337 0.13 -11.95 10.84
N PRO A 338 0.66 -11.92 12.09
CA PRO A 338 1.47 -13.02 12.63
C PRO A 338 0.78 -14.40 12.60
N ILE A 339 -0.56 -14.43 12.67
CA ILE A 339 -1.31 -15.69 12.63
C ILE A 339 -1.15 -16.44 11.31
N TYR A 340 -0.83 -15.78 10.20
CA TYR A 340 -0.61 -16.44 8.91
C TYR A 340 0.63 -17.32 8.96
N GLN A 341 1.74 -16.79 9.48
CA GLN A 341 2.96 -17.59 9.64
C GLN A 341 2.78 -18.65 10.74
N ALA A 342 2.09 -18.33 11.84
CA ALA A 342 1.82 -19.31 12.88
C ALA A 342 1.01 -20.51 12.34
N LEU A 343 0.05 -20.26 11.44
CA LEU A 343 -0.74 -21.29 10.78
C LEU A 343 0.13 -22.18 9.87
N GLU A 344 1.09 -21.60 9.14
CA GLU A 344 2.05 -22.37 8.33
C GLU A 344 2.97 -23.24 9.20
N LYS A 345 3.35 -22.78 10.40
CA LYS A 345 4.11 -23.59 11.38
C LYS A 345 3.36 -24.85 11.82
N VAL A 346 2.03 -24.85 11.73
CA VAL A 346 1.15 -26.01 12.01
C VAL A 346 0.52 -26.59 10.74
N SER A 347 1.18 -26.44 9.59
CA SER A 347 0.78 -27.05 8.31
C SER A 347 -0.65 -26.71 7.86
N GLY A 348 -1.14 -25.52 8.18
CA GLY A 348 -2.48 -25.08 7.77
C GLY A 348 -3.63 -25.53 8.67
N VAL A 349 -3.35 -26.28 9.74
CA VAL A 349 -4.37 -26.83 10.64
C VAL A 349 -4.66 -25.83 11.75
N ALA A 350 -5.78 -25.12 11.64
CA ALA A 350 -6.13 -24.06 12.59
C ALA A 350 -6.24 -24.61 14.02
N GLU A 351 -6.75 -25.82 14.21
CA GLU A 351 -6.94 -26.43 15.53
C GLU A 351 -5.61 -26.68 16.28
N ASP A 352 -4.50 -26.82 15.55
CA ASP A 352 -3.18 -27.10 16.13
C ASP A 352 -2.46 -25.83 16.59
N LEU A 353 -3.03 -24.64 16.34
CA LEU A 353 -2.51 -23.38 16.86
C LEU A 353 -2.51 -23.37 18.39
N THR A 354 -1.41 -22.87 18.96
CA THR A 354 -1.26 -22.68 20.40
C THR A 354 -0.64 -21.32 20.69
N TRP A 355 -0.83 -20.84 21.92
CA TRP A 355 -0.17 -19.62 22.40
C TRP A 355 1.35 -19.66 22.19
N GLU A 356 2.02 -20.77 22.49
CA GLU A 356 3.48 -20.86 22.38
C GLU A 356 3.99 -20.70 20.94
N ILE A 357 3.28 -21.27 19.96
CA ILE A 357 3.63 -21.10 18.53
C ILE A 357 3.41 -19.65 18.08
N PHE A 358 2.33 -19.03 18.54
CA PHE A 358 2.03 -17.64 18.22
C PHE A 358 3.03 -16.68 18.88
N LYS A 359 3.36 -16.90 20.15
CA LYS A 359 4.37 -16.16 20.92
C LYS A 359 5.75 -16.23 20.27
N ASP A 360 6.20 -17.41 19.86
CA ASP A 360 7.45 -17.58 19.12
C ASP A 360 7.44 -16.78 17.81
N THR A 361 6.31 -16.78 17.10
CA THR A 361 6.12 -16.01 15.85
C THR A 361 6.18 -14.51 16.09
N LEU A 362 5.58 -14.00 17.17
CA LEU A 362 5.67 -12.58 17.52
C LEU A 362 7.12 -12.16 17.82
N ILE A 363 7.85 -12.95 18.59
CA ILE A 363 9.26 -12.69 18.92
C ILE A 363 10.12 -12.72 17.65
N GLU A 364 9.94 -13.73 16.81
CA GLU A 364 10.63 -13.85 15.52
C GLU A 364 10.47 -12.58 14.67
N GLN A 365 9.23 -12.13 14.48
CA GLN A 365 8.94 -10.98 13.63
C GLN A 365 9.40 -9.65 14.26
N ALA A 366 9.30 -9.53 15.58
CA ALA A 366 9.78 -8.36 16.30
C ALA A 366 11.32 -8.23 16.24
N GLU A 367 12.04 -9.36 16.28
CA GLU A 367 13.50 -9.40 16.11
C GLU A 367 13.94 -9.06 14.68
N GLN A 368 13.12 -9.38 13.66
CA GLN A 368 13.41 -8.99 12.28
C GLN A 368 13.18 -7.50 12.01
N GLY A 369 12.30 -6.84 12.77
CA GLY A 369 11.96 -5.44 12.59
C GLY A 369 10.57 -5.17 12.01
N VAL A 370 9.60 -6.06 12.19
CA VAL A 370 8.20 -5.71 11.86
C VAL A 370 7.73 -4.58 12.76
N ASP A 371 7.20 -3.50 12.18
CA ASP A 371 6.83 -2.27 12.90
C ASP A 371 5.43 -2.33 13.53
N TYR A 372 4.52 -3.11 12.95
CA TYR A 372 3.20 -3.32 13.52
C TYR A 372 2.61 -4.69 13.22
N PHE A 373 1.82 -5.20 14.17
CA PHE A 373 1.13 -6.48 14.04
C PHE A 373 -0.38 -6.31 13.91
N THR A 374 -0.96 -6.89 12.88
CA THR A 374 -2.39 -7.13 12.81
C THR A 374 -2.76 -8.35 13.65
N ILE A 375 -3.40 -8.13 14.80
CA ILE A 375 -3.81 -9.18 15.72
C ILE A 375 -5.33 -9.21 15.90
N HIS A 376 -5.94 -10.37 15.67
CA HIS A 376 -7.39 -10.57 15.68
C HIS A 376 -7.87 -10.96 17.08
N ALA A 377 -7.49 -10.17 18.09
CA ALA A 377 -7.85 -10.40 19.49
C ALA A 377 -9.32 -10.05 19.80
N GLY A 378 -10.01 -9.34 18.91
CA GLY A 378 -11.43 -9.00 19.06
C GLY A 378 -12.41 -10.10 18.65
N VAL A 379 -11.94 -11.18 18.01
CA VAL A 379 -12.78 -12.30 17.56
C VAL A 379 -13.04 -13.25 18.72
N LEU A 380 -14.03 -12.91 19.54
CA LEU A 380 -14.37 -13.69 20.74
C LEU A 380 -15.33 -14.81 20.42
N LEU A 381 -15.25 -15.92 21.16
CA LEU A 381 -16.07 -17.11 20.96
C LEU A 381 -17.57 -16.78 20.91
N ARG A 382 -18.01 -15.88 21.80
CA ARG A 382 -19.41 -15.43 21.89
C ARG A 382 -19.89 -14.62 20.68
N TYR A 383 -19.00 -14.09 19.84
CA TYR A 383 -19.34 -13.31 18.65
C TYR A 383 -19.47 -14.18 17.40
N VAL A 384 -18.84 -15.35 17.36
CA VAL A 384 -18.90 -16.25 16.20
C VAL A 384 -20.35 -16.62 15.82
N PRO A 385 -21.28 -16.91 16.76
CA PRO A 385 -22.68 -17.18 16.40
C PRO A 385 -23.42 -15.99 15.77
N LEU A 386 -22.98 -14.75 16.03
CA LEU A 386 -23.61 -13.55 15.46
C LEU A 386 -23.44 -13.49 13.94
N THR A 387 -22.36 -14.08 13.41
CA THR A 387 -22.11 -14.11 11.97
C THR A 387 -22.86 -15.20 11.22
N ALA A 388 -23.62 -16.06 11.92
CA ALA A 388 -24.29 -17.22 11.30
C ALA A 388 -25.35 -16.83 10.26
N ASN A 389 -25.96 -15.64 10.41
CA ASN A 389 -27.00 -15.13 9.51
C ASN A 389 -26.48 -14.11 8.48
N ARG A 390 -25.18 -13.84 8.45
CA ARG A 390 -24.57 -12.96 7.44
C ARG A 390 -24.66 -13.58 6.06
N LEU A 391 -24.78 -12.73 5.04
CA LEU A 391 -24.77 -13.18 3.64
C LEU A 391 -23.40 -13.74 3.26
N THR A 392 -22.31 -13.10 3.70
CA THR A 392 -20.93 -13.47 3.36
C THR A 392 -20.13 -14.04 4.53
N GLY A 393 -20.73 -14.16 5.71
CA GLY A 393 -20.08 -14.74 6.89
C GLY A 393 -18.88 -13.93 7.39
N ILE A 394 -17.78 -14.63 7.66
CA ILE A 394 -16.51 -14.05 8.09
C ILE A 394 -15.55 -14.01 6.90
N VAL A 395 -15.24 -12.81 6.40
CA VAL A 395 -14.35 -12.61 5.24
C VAL A 395 -12.92 -12.22 5.61
N SER A 396 -12.65 -11.94 6.88
CA SER A 396 -11.28 -11.79 7.36
C SER A 396 -10.61 -13.16 7.42
N ARG A 397 -9.48 -13.34 6.73
CA ARG A 397 -8.70 -14.58 6.81
C ARG A 397 -8.19 -14.83 8.23
N GLY A 398 -7.64 -13.82 8.89
CA GLY A 398 -7.18 -13.96 10.28
C GLY A 398 -8.36 -14.19 11.24
N GLY A 399 -9.48 -13.51 11.00
CA GLY A 399 -10.69 -13.69 11.80
C GLY A 399 -11.31 -15.09 11.65
N SER A 400 -11.34 -15.65 10.45
CA SER A 400 -11.88 -16.99 10.20
C SER A 400 -11.00 -18.09 10.81
N ILE A 401 -9.68 -17.95 10.77
CA ILE A 401 -8.74 -18.84 11.47
C ILE A 401 -9.04 -18.86 12.98
N MET A 402 -9.20 -17.68 13.58
CA MET A 402 -9.49 -17.59 15.01
C MET A 402 -10.88 -18.11 15.36
N ALA A 403 -11.89 -17.85 14.54
CA ALA A 403 -13.22 -18.41 14.73
C ALA A 403 -13.22 -19.94 14.66
N GLN A 404 -12.50 -20.53 13.70
CA GLN A 404 -12.35 -21.99 13.58
C GLN A 404 -11.66 -22.57 14.82
N TRP A 405 -10.57 -21.96 15.28
CA TRP A 405 -9.87 -22.39 16.50
C TRP A 405 -10.78 -22.33 17.73
N CYS A 406 -11.51 -21.24 17.93
CA CYS A 406 -12.44 -21.07 19.05
C CYS A 406 -13.53 -22.15 19.04
N LEU A 407 -14.10 -22.48 17.87
CA LEU A 407 -15.13 -23.51 17.74
C LEU A 407 -14.59 -24.93 17.93
N ALA A 408 -13.39 -25.23 17.43
CA ALA A 408 -12.79 -26.55 17.60
C ALA A 408 -12.50 -26.87 19.07
N HIS A 409 -12.01 -25.88 19.82
CA HIS A 409 -11.66 -26.05 21.23
C HIS A 409 -12.78 -25.70 22.21
N HIS A 410 -13.82 -25.01 21.75
CA HIS A 410 -14.83 -24.37 22.61
C HIS A 410 -14.20 -23.53 23.74
N LYS A 411 -13.17 -22.77 23.39
CA LYS A 411 -12.41 -21.88 24.30
C LYS A 411 -12.42 -20.46 23.77
N GLU A 412 -12.21 -19.51 24.69
CA GLU A 412 -12.04 -18.11 24.30
C GLU A 412 -10.74 -17.94 23.51
N ASN A 413 -10.73 -16.95 22.63
CA ASN A 413 -9.60 -16.60 21.77
C ASN A 413 -8.30 -16.45 22.57
N PHE A 414 -7.31 -17.31 22.33
CA PHE A 414 -6.05 -17.28 23.09
C PHE A 414 -5.26 -15.98 22.90
N ILE A 415 -5.42 -15.25 21.79
CA ILE A 415 -4.79 -13.94 21.57
C ILE A 415 -5.41 -12.92 22.54
N TYR A 416 -6.72 -13.00 22.79
CA TYR A 416 -7.42 -12.18 23.78
C TYR A 416 -7.00 -12.54 25.22
N GLU A 417 -6.93 -13.84 25.53
CA GLU A 417 -6.56 -14.33 26.87
C GLU A 417 -5.12 -13.95 27.24
N HIS A 418 -4.19 -14.01 26.28
CA HIS A 418 -2.76 -13.70 26.48
C HIS A 418 -2.38 -12.26 26.08
N PHE A 419 -3.35 -11.35 25.90
CA PHE A 419 -3.08 -10.02 25.35
C PHE A 419 -2.04 -9.21 26.14
N ASP A 420 -1.99 -9.34 27.47
CA ASP A 420 -1.01 -8.61 28.29
C ASP A 420 0.42 -9.14 28.08
N GLU A 421 0.59 -10.46 27.84
CA GLU A 421 1.89 -11.03 27.46
C GLU A 421 2.32 -10.55 26.06
N ILE A 422 1.37 -10.37 25.14
CA ILE A 422 1.62 -9.80 23.82
C ILE A 422 2.09 -8.34 23.97
N CYS A 423 1.48 -7.56 24.86
CA CYS A 423 1.91 -6.19 25.18
C CYS A 423 3.36 -6.15 25.70
N GLU A 424 3.76 -7.11 26.54
CA GLU A 424 5.14 -7.23 27.04
C GLU A 424 6.16 -7.52 25.92
N ILE A 425 5.75 -8.23 24.86
CA ILE A 425 6.59 -8.44 23.67
C ILE A 425 6.66 -7.14 22.87
N ALA A 426 5.51 -6.56 22.53
CA ALA A 426 5.42 -5.35 21.72
C ALA A 426 6.24 -4.19 22.32
N LYS A 427 6.13 -3.95 23.63
CA LYS A 427 6.86 -2.88 24.31
C LYS A 427 8.38 -3.07 24.35
N ALA A 428 8.86 -4.31 24.19
CA ALA A 428 10.28 -4.62 24.22
C ALA A 428 10.99 -4.27 22.91
N TYR A 429 10.23 -4.04 21.84
CA TYR A 429 10.75 -3.78 20.50
C TYR A 429 10.15 -2.54 19.81
N ASP A 430 9.16 -1.88 20.45
CA ASP A 430 8.36 -0.81 19.85
C ASP A 430 7.55 -1.26 18.61
N VAL A 431 6.88 -2.41 18.75
CA VAL A 431 5.90 -2.86 17.74
C VAL A 431 4.54 -2.29 18.07
N ALA A 432 3.90 -1.59 17.13
CA ALA A 432 2.55 -1.09 17.31
C ALA A 432 1.50 -2.20 17.07
N PHE A 433 0.33 -2.07 17.69
CA PHE A 433 -0.82 -2.92 17.36
C PHE A 433 -1.66 -2.30 16.27
N SER A 434 -1.97 -3.13 15.27
CA SER A 434 -3.13 -2.96 14.40
C SER A 434 -4.18 -3.95 14.91
N LEU A 435 -5.15 -3.48 15.68
CA LEU A 435 -6.18 -4.38 16.22
C LEU A 435 -7.14 -4.77 15.10
N GLY A 436 -7.04 -6.02 14.65
CA GLY A 436 -7.65 -6.52 13.42
C GLY A 436 -9.17 -6.63 13.49
N ASP A 437 -9.81 -6.38 12.35
CA ASP A 437 -11.26 -6.40 12.15
C ASP A 437 -11.75 -7.77 11.68
N GLY A 438 -11.55 -8.78 12.51
CA GLY A 438 -11.85 -10.18 12.18
C GLY A 438 -13.31 -10.44 11.78
N LEU A 439 -14.24 -9.62 12.25
CA LEU A 439 -15.66 -9.66 11.95
C LEU A 439 -16.11 -8.49 11.05
N ARG A 440 -15.23 -7.90 10.23
CA ARG A 440 -15.64 -6.90 9.23
C ARG A 440 -16.69 -7.44 8.23
N PRO A 441 -17.53 -6.57 7.64
CA PRO A 441 -18.50 -6.95 6.62
C PRO A 441 -17.84 -7.23 5.26
N GLY A 442 -18.23 -8.33 4.62
CA GLY A 442 -17.77 -8.73 3.27
C GLY A 442 -18.74 -8.44 2.13
N CYS A 443 -19.90 -7.88 2.45
CA CYS A 443 -20.83 -7.31 1.49
C CYS A 443 -21.62 -6.18 2.16
N ILE A 444 -22.28 -5.34 1.35
CA ILE A 444 -23.05 -4.21 1.86
C ILE A 444 -24.23 -4.61 2.77
N GLN A 445 -24.73 -5.85 2.67
CA GLN A 445 -25.83 -6.35 3.49
C GLN A 445 -25.38 -6.62 4.94
N ASP A 446 -24.12 -7.01 5.13
CA ASP A 446 -23.58 -7.37 6.45
C ASP A 446 -23.03 -6.14 7.20
N ALA A 447 -23.06 -4.96 6.57
CA ALA A 447 -22.49 -3.73 7.09
C ALA A 447 -23.21 -3.24 8.36
N ASN A 448 -22.42 -2.80 9.35
CA ASN A 448 -22.87 -2.21 10.61
C ASN A 448 -23.70 -3.17 11.48
N ASP A 449 -23.54 -4.48 11.28
CA ASP A 449 -24.26 -5.48 12.06
C ASP A 449 -23.72 -5.62 13.50
N GLU A 450 -24.41 -6.45 14.28
CA GLU A 450 -24.08 -6.68 15.69
C GLU A 450 -22.70 -7.31 15.87
N ALA A 451 -22.28 -8.22 14.97
CA ALA A 451 -20.97 -8.87 15.05
C ALA A 451 -19.83 -7.85 14.86
N GLN A 452 -19.94 -6.98 13.85
CA GLN A 452 -18.94 -5.95 13.57
C GLN A 452 -18.78 -4.98 14.75
N PHE A 453 -19.89 -4.41 15.24
CA PHE A 453 -19.80 -3.44 16.34
C PHE A 453 -19.51 -4.06 17.70
N SER A 454 -19.79 -5.34 17.90
CA SER A 454 -19.36 -6.07 19.11
C SER A 454 -17.85 -6.26 19.15
N GLU A 455 -17.24 -6.60 18.01
CA GLU A 455 -15.78 -6.64 17.89
C GLU A 455 -15.19 -5.24 18.12
N LEU A 456 -15.68 -4.20 17.43
CA LEU A 456 -15.17 -2.83 17.56
C LEU A 456 -15.11 -2.35 19.02
N LYS A 457 -16.16 -2.62 19.81
CA LYS A 457 -16.20 -2.28 21.25
C LYS A 457 -15.13 -3.04 22.04
N THR A 458 -14.89 -4.30 21.69
CA THR A 458 -13.81 -5.11 22.28
C THR A 458 -12.44 -4.55 21.90
N LEU A 459 -12.25 -4.08 20.66
CA LEU A 459 -10.99 -3.44 20.26
C LEU A 459 -10.74 -2.17 21.09
N GLY A 460 -11.78 -1.41 21.42
CA GLY A 460 -11.68 -0.27 22.34
C GLY A 460 -11.24 -0.64 23.77
N GLU A 461 -11.72 -1.77 24.30
CA GLU A 461 -11.24 -2.34 25.56
C GLU A 461 -9.75 -2.72 25.48
N LEU A 462 -9.37 -3.47 24.45
CA LEU A 462 -7.99 -3.90 24.21
C LEU A 462 -7.04 -2.73 23.98
N THR A 463 -7.54 -1.64 23.40
CA THR A 463 -6.78 -0.39 23.24
C THR A 463 -6.37 0.18 24.59
N LYS A 464 -7.30 0.26 25.55
CA LYS A 464 -6.98 0.71 26.92
C LYS A 464 -5.98 -0.21 27.59
N ARG A 465 -6.16 -1.53 27.47
CA ARG A 465 -5.20 -2.51 28.01
C ARG A 465 -3.81 -2.31 27.42
N ALA A 466 -3.67 -2.18 26.10
CA ALA A 466 -2.38 -1.90 25.47
C ALA A 466 -1.78 -0.56 25.92
N TRP A 467 -2.60 0.47 26.08
CA TRP A 467 -2.17 1.76 26.60
C TRP A 467 -1.71 1.71 28.06
N GLU A 468 -2.21 0.80 28.90
CA GLU A 468 -1.66 0.60 30.26
C GLU A 468 -0.20 0.10 30.22
N HIS A 469 0.22 -0.54 29.12
CA HIS A 469 1.60 -0.94 28.87
C HIS A 469 2.39 0.08 28.03
N ASP A 470 1.85 1.28 27.78
CA ASP A 470 2.36 2.28 26.83
C ASP A 470 2.64 1.68 25.42
N VAL A 471 1.83 0.73 24.95
CA VAL A 471 1.95 0.18 23.59
C VAL A 471 1.09 0.98 22.63
N GLN A 472 1.66 1.32 21.47
CA GLN A 472 1.00 2.09 20.41
C GLN A 472 -0.11 1.27 19.75
N VAL A 473 -1.27 1.88 19.46
CA VAL A 473 -2.44 1.16 18.91
C VAL A 473 -3.08 1.95 17.77
N MET A 474 -3.41 1.27 16.68
CA MET A 474 -4.42 1.66 15.71
C MET A 474 -5.48 0.55 15.58
N ILE A 475 -6.66 0.90 15.10
CA ILE A 475 -7.82 0.01 14.99
C ILE A 475 -8.07 -0.28 13.51
N GLU A 476 -8.25 -1.53 13.13
CA GLU A 476 -8.71 -1.87 11.79
C GLU A 476 -10.24 -1.72 11.69
N GLY A 477 -10.71 -1.33 10.51
CA GLY A 477 -12.09 -0.99 10.24
C GLY A 477 -12.58 -1.51 8.90
N PRO A 478 -13.89 -1.38 8.66
CA PRO A 478 -14.67 -2.26 7.80
C PRO A 478 -14.19 -2.37 6.35
N GLY A 479 -14.66 -3.44 5.70
CA GLY A 479 -14.53 -3.69 4.26
C GLY A 479 -15.68 -3.11 3.44
N HIS A 480 -16.85 -3.75 3.40
CA HIS A 480 -17.95 -3.35 2.51
C HIS A 480 -19.01 -2.56 3.27
N VAL A 481 -19.20 -1.27 2.94
CA VAL A 481 -20.13 -0.37 3.63
C VAL A 481 -20.77 0.61 2.63
N PRO A 482 -22.11 0.61 2.49
CA PRO A 482 -22.77 1.58 1.62
C PRO A 482 -22.65 3.01 2.20
N MET A 483 -22.54 4.02 1.33
CA MET A 483 -22.15 5.39 1.71
C MET A 483 -22.91 5.99 2.90
N HIS A 484 -24.21 5.75 3.01
CA HIS A 484 -25.06 6.29 4.08
C HIS A 484 -24.71 5.75 5.48
N MET A 485 -23.97 4.64 5.57
CA MET A 485 -23.54 3.98 6.81
C MET A 485 -22.08 4.29 7.18
N ILE A 486 -21.31 4.93 6.31
CA ILE A 486 -19.88 5.21 6.53
C ILE A 486 -19.67 6.16 7.72
N LYS A 487 -20.51 7.19 7.86
CA LYS A 487 -20.38 8.16 8.96
C LYS A 487 -20.58 7.52 10.33
N GLU A 488 -21.57 6.63 10.45
CA GLU A 488 -21.82 5.88 11.68
C GLU A 488 -20.60 5.03 12.09
N ASN A 489 -19.90 4.39 11.14
CA ASN A 489 -18.67 3.65 11.44
C ASN A 489 -17.60 4.53 12.10
N MET A 490 -17.35 5.70 11.52
CA MET A 490 -16.37 6.64 12.08
C MET A 490 -16.79 7.09 13.49
N ASP A 491 -18.06 7.46 13.68
CA ASP A 491 -18.56 7.95 14.96
C ASP A 491 -18.51 6.88 16.05
N MET A 492 -18.83 5.63 15.70
CA MET A 492 -18.72 4.47 16.57
C MET A 492 -17.26 4.20 16.96
N GLN A 493 -16.33 4.30 16.01
CA GLN A 493 -14.91 4.09 16.29
C GLN A 493 -14.34 5.17 17.21
N LEU A 494 -14.60 6.45 16.93
CA LEU A 494 -14.13 7.56 17.78
C LEU A 494 -14.64 7.40 19.21
N THR A 495 -15.92 7.05 19.36
CA THR A 495 -16.59 6.89 20.66
C THR A 495 -16.05 5.69 21.44
N HIS A 496 -15.96 4.52 20.81
CA HIS A 496 -15.64 3.27 21.50
C HIS A 496 -14.14 2.98 21.60
N CYS A 497 -13.33 3.50 20.69
CA CYS A 497 -11.89 3.28 20.63
C CYS A 497 -11.07 4.52 21.03
N HIS A 498 -11.70 5.49 21.68
CA HIS A 498 -11.01 6.61 22.35
C HIS A 498 -10.14 7.44 21.39
N GLU A 499 -10.65 7.65 20.18
CA GLU A 499 -9.96 8.40 19.12
C GLU A 499 -8.59 7.81 18.67
N ALA A 500 -8.32 6.54 19.00
CA ALA A 500 -7.17 5.83 18.44
C ALA A 500 -7.21 5.89 16.89
N PRO A 501 -6.05 5.92 16.19
CA PRO A 501 -6.02 5.96 14.74
C PRO A 501 -6.84 4.83 14.11
N PHE A 502 -7.67 5.19 13.12
CA PHE A 502 -8.46 4.22 12.38
C PHE A 502 -7.79 3.85 11.06
N TYR A 503 -7.79 2.57 10.72
CA TYR A 503 -7.18 1.98 9.55
C TYR A 503 -8.19 1.13 8.77
N THR A 504 -8.63 1.53 7.59
CA THR A 504 -9.80 0.91 6.92
C THR A 504 -9.46 0.29 5.56
N LEU A 505 -10.09 -0.84 5.23
CA LEU A 505 -9.99 -1.48 3.91
C LEU A 505 -11.06 -0.94 2.95
N GLY A 506 -10.77 0.19 2.30
CA GLY A 506 -11.78 0.97 1.56
C GLY A 506 -12.48 1.97 2.49
N PRO A 507 -13.81 1.87 2.72
CA PRO A 507 -14.67 0.73 2.40
C PRO A 507 -15.22 0.68 0.97
N LEU A 508 -15.53 -0.51 0.46
CA LEU A 508 -16.26 -0.72 -0.79
C LEU A 508 -17.71 -0.25 -0.63
N THR A 509 -18.13 0.69 -1.49
CA THR A 509 -19.48 1.28 -1.40
C THR A 509 -20.56 0.47 -2.11
N THR A 510 -20.17 -0.51 -2.94
CA THR A 510 -21.05 -1.41 -3.68
C THR A 510 -20.30 -2.67 -4.10
N ASP A 511 -21.03 -3.79 -4.23
CA ASP A 511 -20.47 -5.13 -4.51
C ASP A 511 -20.60 -5.55 -5.99
N ILE A 512 -21.16 -4.69 -6.84
CA ILE A 512 -21.59 -5.07 -8.21
C ILE A 512 -20.52 -4.86 -9.29
N ALA A 513 -19.29 -4.47 -8.94
CA ALA A 513 -18.26 -4.09 -9.91
C ALA A 513 -16.88 -4.75 -9.68
N PRO A 514 -16.80 -6.09 -9.54
CA PRO A 514 -15.51 -6.77 -9.47
C PRO A 514 -14.67 -6.48 -10.73
N GLY A 515 -13.37 -6.24 -10.54
CA GLY A 515 -12.49 -5.66 -11.56
C GLY A 515 -12.32 -4.14 -11.44
N TYR A 516 -13.20 -3.48 -10.70
CA TYR A 516 -13.19 -2.04 -10.44
C TYR A 516 -13.29 -1.73 -8.94
N ASP A 517 -12.93 -2.69 -8.08
CA ASP A 517 -13.05 -2.53 -6.62
C ASP A 517 -12.16 -1.42 -6.06
N HIS A 518 -11.01 -1.16 -6.68
CA HIS A 518 -10.21 0.04 -6.41
C HIS A 518 -11.05 1.34 -6.52
N ILE A 519 -11.99 1.43 -7.47
CA ILE A 519 -12.86 2.61 -7.64
C ILE A 519 -14.01 2.59 -6.62
N THR A 520 -14.72 1.45 -6.47
CA THR A 520 -15.86 1.35 -5.54
C THR A 520 -15.44 1.65 -4.11
N SER A 521 -14.21 1.23 -3.75
CA SER A 521 -13.59 1.51 -2.46
C SER A 521 -12.99 2.90 -2.35
N ALA A 522 -12.46 3.52 -3.41
CA ALA A 522 -11.94 4.89 -3.35
C ALA A 522 -13.01 5.90 -2.89
N ILE A 523 -14.27 5.68 -3.30
CA ILE A 523 -15.40 6.50 -2.89
C ILE A 523 -15.55 6.44 -1.36
N GLY A 524 -15.59 5.22 -0.80
CA GLY A 524 -15.73 5.05 0.65
C GLY A 524 -14.49 5.50 1.41
N ALA A 525 -13.30 5.23 0.87
CA ALA A 525 -12.01 5.61 1.45
C ALA A 525 -11.85 7.13 1.54
N ALA A 526 -12.24 7.89 0.51
CA ALA A 526 -12.24 9.34 0.54
C ALA A 526 -13.23 9.89 1.58
N MET A 527 -14.44 9.30 1.66
CA MET A 527 -15.45 9.70 2.65
C MET A 527 -15.00 9.42 4.08
N ILE A 528 -14.53 8.21 4.38
CA ILE A 528 -14.15 7.83 5.74
C ILE A 528 -12.82 8.46 6.17
N GLY A 529 -11.90 8.68 5.23
CA GLY A 529 -10.71 9.51 5.41
C GLY A 529 -11.06 10.94 5.78
N TRP A 530 -12.03 11.55 5.07
CA TRP A 530 -12.53 12.88 5.38
C TRP A 530 -13.18 12.94 6.78
N TYR A 531 -13.94 11.91 7.17
CA TYR A 531 -14.54 11.83 8.50
C TYR A 531 -13.53 11.63 9.64
N GLY A 532 -12.31 11.15 9.33
CA GLY A 532 -11.20 11.14 10.28
C GLY A 532 -10.36 9.87 10.30
N THR A 533 -10.51 8.96 9.34
CA THR A 533 -9.63 7.78 9.24
C THR A 533 -8.19 8.20 8.97
N ALA A 534 -7.25 7.56 9.67
CA ALA A 534 -5.84 7.95 9.67
C ALA A 534 -5.06 7.26 8.54
N MET A 535 -5.38 5.99 8.27
CA MET A 535 -4.72 5.20 7.22
C MET A 535 -5.75 4.42 6.40
N LEU A 536 -5.52 4.31 5.09
CA LEU A 536 -6.38 3.61 4.16
C LEU A 536 -5.63 2.42 3.56
N CYS A 537 -6.10 1.21 3.80
CA CYS A 537 -5.59 0.02 3.12
C CYS A 537 -6.11 0.04 1.69
N TYR A 538 -5.19 0.02 0.73
CA TYR A 538 -5.58 0.04 -0.67
C TYR A 538 -6.36 -1.21 -1.06
N VAL A 539 -7.12 -1.08 -2.14
CA VAL A 539 -7.83 -2.18 -2.78
C VAL A 539 -7.42 -2.14 -4.24
N THR A 540 -6.97 -3.28 -4.77
CA THR A 540 -6.51 -3.36 -6.15
C THR A 540 -7.69 -3.61 -7.10
N PRO A 541 -7.54 -3.38 -8.41
CA PRO A 541 -8.56 -3.80 -9.39
C PRO A 541 -8.94 -5.29 -9.29
N LYS A 542 -8.00 -6.14 -8.83
CA LYS A 542 -8.16 -7.59 -8.74
C LYS A 542 -8.59 -8.13 -7.38
N GLU A 543 -8.99 -7.29 -6.43
CA GLU A 543 -9.30 -7.69 -5.04
C GLU A 543 -10.07 -9.01 -4.93
N HIS A 544 -11.23 -9.09 -5.58
CA HIS A 544 -12.09 -10.28 -5.56
C HIS A 544 -11.84 -11.27 -6.71
N LEU A 545 -10.73 -11.11 -7.45
CA LEU A 545 -10.46 -11.85 -8.69
C LEU A 545 -9.13 -12.61 -8.67
N GLY A 546 -8.10 -12.14 -7.95
CA GLY A 546 -6.82 -12.85 -7.88
C GLY A 546 -5.67 -11.98 -7.37
N LEU A 547 -4.44 -12.51 -7.47
CA LEU A 547 -3.25 -11.82 -7.02
C LEU A 547 -2.93 -10.61 -7.93
N PRO A 548 -2.64 -9.43 -7.35
CA PRO A 548 -2.30 -8.23 -8.12
C PRO A 548 -0.90 -8.34 -8.73
N ASN A 549 -0.75 -7.90 -9.97
CA ASN A 549 0.54 -7.66 -10.60
C ASN A 549 0.99 -6.20 -10.36
N LYS A 550 2.17 -5.81 -10.87
CA LYS A 550 2.71 -4.44 -10.69
C LYS A 550 1.80 -3.32 -11.20
N LYS A 551 1.06 -3.55 -12.28
CA LYS A 551 0.09 -2.57 -12.79
C LYS A 551 -1.08 -2.44 -11.80
N ASP A 552 -1.64 -3.55 -11.35
CA ASP A 552 -2.74 -3.56 -10.37
C ASP A 552 -2.32 -2.87 -9.05
N VAL A 553 -1.07 -3.09 -8.61
CA VAL A 553 -0.48 -2.41 -7.45
C VAL A 553 -0.39 -0.91 -7.69
N LYS A 554 0.15 -0.47 -8.84
CA LYS A 554 0.22 0.96 -9.19
C LYS A 554 -1.16 1.60 -9.24
N ASP A 555 -2.12 0.97 -9.93
CA ASP A 555 -3.48 1.47 -10.06
C ASP A 555 -4.14 1.64 -8.68
N GLY A 556 -4.04 0.62 -7.82
CA GLY A 556 -4.55 0.70 -6.45
C GLY A 556 -3.91 1.83 -5.64
N ILE A 557 -2.59 1.98 -5.70
CA ILE A 557 -1.86 3.01 -4.95
C ILE A 557 -2.23 4.42 -5.43
N ILE A 558 -2.23 4.65 -6.75
CA ILE A 558 -2.60 5.96 -7.30
C ILE A 558 -4.05 6.29 -6.93
N THR A 559 -4.96 5.34 -7.03
CA THR A 559 -6.36 5.52 -6.61
C THR A 559 -6.48 5.89 -5.13
N TYR A 560 -5.71 5.26 -4.26
CA TYR A 560 -5.75 5.56 -2.83
C TYR A 560 -4.99 6.84 -2.45
N LYS A 561 -3.94 7.24 -3.17
CA LYS A 561 -3.36 8.59 -3.02
C LYS A 561 -4.35 9.68 -3.44
N ILE A 562 -5.16 9.43 -4.46
CA ILE A 562 -6.26 10.34 -4.83
C ILE A 562 -7.28 10.43 -3.68
N ALA A 563 -7.72 9.29 -3.13
CA ALA A 563 -8.70 9.25 -2.05
C ALA A 563 -8.17 9.94 -0.76
N ALA A 564 -6.94 9.63 -0.35
CA ALA A 564 -6.28 10.24 0.79
C ALA A 564 -6.12 11.77 0.60
N HIS A 565 -5.64 12.20 -0.56
CA HIS A 565 -5.49 13.62 -0.87
C HIS A 565 -6.84 14.35 -0.92
N ALA A 566 -7.88 13.74 -1.49
CA ALA A 566 -9.22 14.30 -1.49
C ALA A 566 -9.78 14.45 -0.07
N ALA A 567 -9.51 13.49 0.82
CA ALA A 567 -9.84 13.58 2.23
C ALA A 567 -9.07 14.73 2.92
N ASP A 568 -7.78 14.90 2.64
CA ASP A 568 -6.98 15.99 3.20
C ASP A 568 -7.43 17.38 2.71
N LEU A 569 -7.82 17.51 1.44
CA LEU A 569 -8.45 18.72 0.92
C LEU A 569 -9.78 19.01 1.63
N ALA A 570 -10.62 18.00 1.82
CA ALA A 570 -11.91 18.15 2.48
C ALA A 570 -11.76 18.50 3.97
N LYS A 571 -10.75 17.93 4.65
CA LYS A 571 -10.34 18.28 6.03
C LYS A 571 -9.75 19.70 6.14
N GLY A 572 -9.34 20.31 5.03
CA GLY A 572 -8.61 21.58 5.04
C GLY A 572 -7.19 21.46 5.59
N HIS A 573 -6.53 20.32 5.37
CA HIS A 573 -5.16 20.10 5.83
C HIS A 573 -4.22 21.16 5.25
N PRO A 574 -3.37 21.82 6.09
CA PRO A 574 -2.37 22.76 5.65
C PRO A 574 -1.58 22.22 4.47
N LEU A 575 -1.45 23.06 3.44
CA LEU A 575 -0.67 22.84 2.22
C LEU A 575 -1.18 21.73 1.29
N ALA A 576 -2.26 21.02 1.62
CA ALA A 576 -2.83 20.02 0.72
C ALA A 576 -3.20 20.63 -0.65
N GLN A 577 -3.78 21.83 -0.65
CA GLN A 577 -4.23 22.50 -1.88
C GLN A 577 -3.10 23.09 -2.75
N VAL A 578 -1.86 23.18 -2.25
CA VAL A 578 -0.74 23.78 -2.98
C VAL A 578 -0.50 23.09 -4.33
N ARG A 579 -0.51 21.76 -4.33
CA ARG A 579 -0.29 20.97 -5.55
C ARG A 579 -1.44 21.11 -6.55
N ASP A 580 -2.69 21.15 -6.08
CA ASP A 580 -3.87 21.40 -6.92
C ASP A 580 -3.81 22.76 -7.60
N ASN A 581 -3.45 23.80 -6.84
CA ASN A 581 -3.31 25.16 -7.37
C ASN A 581 -2.20 25.24 -8.42
N ALA A 582 -1.03 24.66 -8.14
CA ALA A 582 0.09 24.62 -9.07
C ALA A 582 -0.26 23.88 -10.37
N LEU A 583 -0.91 22.71 -10.27
CA LEU A 583 -1.33 21.91 -11.42
C LEU A 583 -2.41 22.65 -12.23
N SER A 584 -3.39 23.25 -11.56
CA SER A 584 -4.46 24.02 -12.20
C SER A 584 -3.93 25.25 -12.91
N LYS A 585 -2.94 25.95 -12.32
CA LYS A 585 -2.24 27.06 -12.96
C LYS A 585 -1.50 26.59 -14.21
N ALA A 586 -0.72 25.51 -14.12
CA ALA A 586 -0.02 24.92 -15.26
C ALA A 586 -0.97 24.54 -16.40
N ARG A 587 -2.12 23.95 -16.05
CA ARG A 587 -3.19 23.60 -17.01
C ARG A 587 -3.76 24.83 -17.70
N PHE A 588 -4.10 25.89 -16.95
CA PHE A 588 -4.66 27.11 -17.50
C PHE A 588 -3.67 27.87 -18.40
N GLU A 589 -2.37 27.75 -18.10
CA GLU A 589 -1.27 28.36 -18.85
C GLU A 589 -0.74 27.48 -19.98
N PHE A 590 -1.32 26.30 -20.20
CA PHE A 590 -0.90 25.32 -21.20
C PHE A 590 0.57 24.87 -21.06
N ARG A 591 1.11 24.90 -19.83
CA ARG A 591 2.40 24.30 -19.49
C ARG A 591 2.24 22.79 -19.33
N TRP A 592 2.07 22.10 -20.46
CA TRP A 592 1.75 20.66 -20.51
C TRP A 592 2.75 19.80 -19.74
N GLU A 593 4.04 20.04 -19.93
CA GLU A 593 5.11 19.34 -19.21
C GLU A 593 4.93 19.46 -17.70
N ASP A 594 4.72 20.68 -17.19
CA ASP A 594 4.52 20.91 -15.77
C ASP A 594 3.23 20.27 -15.26
N GLN A 595 2.15 20.29 -16.06
CA GLN A 595 0.92 19.59 -15.73
C GLN A 595 1.14 18.08 -15.58
N PHE A 596 1.92 17.46 -16.46
CA PHE A 596 2.26 16.03 -16.35
C PHE A 596 3.14 15.78 -15.12
N ASN A 597 4.18 16.58 -14.92
CA ASN A 597 5.15 16.40 -13.83
C ASN A 597 4.51 16.60 -12.44
N LEU A 598 3.51 17.47 -12.35
CA LEU A 598 2.72 17.69 -11.14
C LEU A 598 1.66 16.61 -10.88
N ALA A 599 1.30 15.78 -11.86
CA ALA A 599 0.34 14.69 -11.66
C ALA A 599 0.86 13.63 -10.68
N LEU A 600 -0.04 12.89 -10.02
CA LEU A 600 0.36 11.75 -9.17
C LEU A 600 1.07 10.66 -9.99
N ASP A 601 0.65 10.50 -11.25
CA ASP A 601 1.26 9.59 -12.22
C ASP A 601 1.64 10.34 -13.52
N PRO A 602 2.86 10.92 -13.57
CA PRO A 602 3.32 11.65 -14.75
C PRO A 602 3.40 10.79 -16.02
N ASP A 603 3.71 9.51 -15.88
CA ASP A 603 3.87 8.58 -17.00
C ASP A 603 2.53 8.40 -17.72
N THR A 604 1.47 8.11 -16.96
CA THR A 604 0.12 7.92 -17.52
C THR A 604 -0.47 9.22 -18.06
N ALA A 605 -0.28 10.35 -17.35
CA ALA A 605 -0.80 11.64 -17.80
C ALA A 605 -0.23 12.06 -19.17
N ARG A 606 1.08 11.83 -19.38
CA ARG A 606 1.74 12.06 -20.67
C ARG A 606 1.27 11.08 -21.73
N ALA A 607 1.25 9.78 -21.41
CA ALA A 607 0.84 8.75 -22.36
C ALA A 607 -0.57 9.02 -22.93
N MET A 608 -1.53 9.34 -22.08
CA MET A 608 -2.91 9.63 -22.50
C MET A 608 -3.03 10.89 -23.38
N HIS A 609 -2.22 11.91 -23.14
CA HIS A 609 -2.17 13.07 -24.05
C HIS A 609 -1.58 12.69 -25.41
N ASP A 610 -0.51 11.90 -25.39
CA ASP A 610 0.30 11.58 -26.57
C ASP A 610 -0.35 10.56 -27.51
N GLU A 611 -1.34 9.79 -27.04
CA GLU A 611 -2.20 8.94 -27.87
C GLU A 611 -2.80 9.69 -29.06
N THR A 612 -3.13 10.98 -28.88
CA THR A 612 -3.72 11.82 -29.94
C THR A 612 -2.82 12.99 -30.34
N MET A 613 -1.96 13.47 -29.43
CA MET A 613 -1.10 14.63 -29.65
C MET A 613 0.40 14.33 -29.35
N PRO A 614 1.05 13.39 -30.06
CA PRO A 614 2.40 12.90 -29.70
C PRO A 614 3.55 13.87 -30.00
N LYS A 615 3.42 14.76 -30.98
CA LYS A 615 4.54 15.64 -31.40
C LYS A 615 4.96 16.60 -30.29
N GLU A 616 6.25 16.86 -30.14
CA GLU A 616 6.79 17.84 -29.16
C GLU A 616 6.14 19.23 -29.28
N ALA A 617 5.88 19.70 -30.50
CA ALA A 617 5.21 20.99 -30.73
C ALA A 617 3.79 21.06 -30.10
N HIS A 618 3.16 19.93 -29.81
CA HIS A 618 1.86 19.90 -29.15
C HIS A 618 1.94 20.24 -27.66
N LYS A 619 3.12 20.13 -27.03
CA LYS A 619 3.33 20.45 -25.60
C LYS A 619 3.44 21.95 -25.36
N SER A 620 3.47 22.73 -26.44
CA SER A 620 3.33 24.19 -26.44
C SER A 620 1.97 24.65 -27.01
N ALA A 621 1.06 23.71 -27.30
CA ALA A 621 -0.24 24.04 -27.88
C ALA A 621 -1.20 24.59 -26.83
N HIS A 622 -1.90 25.68 -27.16
CA HIS A 622 -2.92 26.29 -26.30
C HIS A 622 -4.28 25.59 -26.45
N PHE A 623 -4.27 24.26 -26.53
CA PHE A 623 -5.44 23.39 -26.66
C PHE A 623 -5.04 21.91 -26.53
N CYS A 624 -6.00 21.04 -26.25
CA CYS A 624 -5.88 19.58 -26.39
C CYS A 624 -6.76 19.05 -27.54
N SER A 625 -6.68 17.75 -27.80
CA SER A 625 -7.47 17.08 -28.85
C SER A 625 -8.98 17.15 -28.63
N MET A 626 -9.46 17.29 -27.38
CA MET A 626 -10.89 17.36 -27.09
C MET A 626 -11.58 18.61 -27.68
N CYS A 627 -10.98 19.79 -27.57
CA CYS A 627 -11.59 21.05 -28.05
C CYS A 627 -10.94 21.58 -29.33
N GLY A 628 -9.71 21.16 -29.62
CA GLY A 628 -8.93 21.69 -30.72
C GLY A 628 -8.63 23.20 -30.59
N PRO A 629 -8.00 23.80 -31.61
CA PRO A 629 -7.40 25.13 -31.53
C PRO A 629 -8.39 26.31 -31.42
N LYS A 630 -9.66 26.10 -31.78
CA LYS A 630 -10.68 27.15 -31.90
C LYS A 630 -11.65 27.20 -30.72
N PHE A 631 -11.91 26.07 -30.07
CA PHE A 631 -12.97 25.97 -29.05
C PHE A 631 -12.44 25.74 -27.63
N CYS A 632 -11.12 25.81 -27.43
CA CYS A 632 -10.55 25.68 -26.09
C CYS A 632 -10.99 26.86 -25.20
N SER A 633 -11.75 26.56 -24.15
CA SER A 633 -12.31 27.53 -23.21
C SER A 633 -11.23 28.34 -22.46
N MET A 634 -10.13 27.69 -22.07
CA MET A 634 -9.02 28.35 -21.37
C MET A 634 -8.32 29.36 -22.28
N LYS A 635 -8.10 29.02 -23.55
CA LYS A 635 -7.52 29.93 -24.56
C LYS A 635 -8.44 31.12 -24.84
N ILE A 636 -9.74 30.87 -25.00
CA ILE A 636 -10.74 31.94 -25.16
C ILE A 636 -10.69 32.88 -23.94
N THR A 637 -10.59 32.32 -22.73
CA THR A 637 -10.50 33.12 -21.49
C THR A 637 -9.20 33.93 -21.40
N GLN A 638 -8.05 33.40 -21.85
CA GLN A 638 -6.81 34.17 -21.93
C GLN A 638 -6.97 35.39 -22.84
N ASN A 639 -7.52 35.20 -24.05
CA ASN A 639 -7.79 36.30 -24.98
C ASN A 639 -8.72 37.37 -24.36
N VAL A 640 -9.75 36.94 -23.62
CA VAL A 640 -10.67 37.86 -22.92
C VAL A 640 -9.94 38.66 -21.83
N ARG A 641 -9.05 38.02 -21.05
CA ARG A 641 -8.26 38.71 -20.02
C ARG A 641 -7.29 39.72 -20.64
N GLU A 642 -6.64 39.38 -21.75
CA GLU A 642 -5.78 40.30 -22.49
C GLU A 642 -6.56 41.51 -23.02
N TYR A 643 -7.73 41.27 -23.63
CA TYR A 643 -8.60 42.34 -24.11
C TYR A 643 -9.07 43.26 -22.97
N ALA A 644 -9.46 42.69 -21.82
CA ALA A 644 -9.88 43.44 -20.65
C ALA A 644 -8.74 44.30 -20.05
N ARG A 645 -7.51 43.78 -19.99
CA ARG A 645 -6.32 44.56 -19.55
C ARG A 645 -6.05 45.74 -20.49
N GLY A 646 -6.12 45.52 -21.81
CA GLY A 646 -6.01 46.59 -22.80
C GLY A 646 -7.13 47.63 -22.69
N MET A 647 -8.33 47.25 -22.27
CA MET A 647 -9.44 48.17 -22.00
C MET A 647 -9.24 49.02 -20.74
N ASP A 648 -8.64 48.49 -19.67
CA ASP A 648 -8.33 49.30 -18.47
C ASP A 648 -7.19 50.30 -18.75
N GLU A 649 -6.20 49.94 -19.57
CA GLU A 649 -5.18 50.88 -20.08
C GLU A 649 -5.76 51.93 -21.04
N MET A 650 -6.81 51.57 -21.80
CA MET A 650 -7.53 52.49 -22.68
C MET A 650 -8.66 53.26 -21.98
N LYS A 651 -9.04 52.96 -20.73
CA LYS A 651 -10.16 53.61 -20.04
C LYS A 651 -9.95 55.12 -19.87
N ASP A 652 -8.69 55.55 -19.75
CA ASP A 652 -8.31 56.96 -19.71
C ASP A 652 -8.37 57.64 -21.09
N LYS A 653 -8.24 56.87 -22.19
CA LYS A 653 -8.45 57.36 -23.57
C LYS A 653 -9.91 57.22 -24.06
N TYR A 654 -10.66 56.23 -23.57
CA TYR A 654 -12.03 55.95 -23.97
C TYR A 654 -13.04 56.98 -23.43
N LYS A 655 -12.71 57.65 -22.32
CA LYS A 655 -13.51 58.78 -21.79
C LYS A 655 -13.57 59.98 -22.73
N GLU A 656 -12.62 60.14 -23.65
CA GLU A 656 -12.61 61.22 -24.65
C GLU A 656 -13.23 60.82 -26.01
N GLY A 657 -13.49 59.52 -26.24
CA GLY A 657 -13.67 58.99 -27.60
C GLY A 657 -15.03 58.37 -27.97
N GLY A 658 -16.00 58.29 -27.06
CA GLY A 658 -17.35 57.80 -27.36
C GLY A 658 -17.46 56.27 -27.54
N SER A 659 -18.31 55.66 -26.72
CA SER A 659 -18.49 54.22 -26.53
C SER A 659 -18.98 53.47 -27.78
N GLN A 660 -18.09 52.92 -28.60
CA GLN A 660 -18.40 51.83 -29.54
C GLN A 660 -17.35 50.72 -29.48
N LEU A 661 -17.80 49.47 -29.33
CA LEU A 661 -16.96 48.28 -29.11
C LEU A 661 -16.47 47.59 -30.41
N TYR A 662 -16.90 48.08 -31.58
CA TYR A 662 -16.47 47.56 -32.88
C TYR A 662 -16.34 48.72 -33.88
N ARG A 663 -15.10 49.07 -34.24
CA ARG A 663 -14.85 49.81 -35.49
C ARG A 663 -14.54 48.79 -36.57
N VAL A 664 -15.46 48.66 -37.52
CA VAL A 664 -15.18 47.98 -38.78
C VAL A 664 -14.22 48.86 -39.56
N VAL A 665 -13.02 48.33 -39.86
CA VAL A 665 -12.24 48.75 -41.02
C VAL A 665 -11.83 47.50 -41.77
#